data_AF-A0A323UM29-F1
#
_entry.id   AF-A0A323UM29-F1
#
_cell.length_a   1.000
_cell.length_b   1.000
_cell.length_c   1.000
_cell.angle_alpha   90.00
_cell.angle_beta   90.00
_cell.angle_gamma   90.00
#
_symmetry.space_group_name_H-M   'P 1'
#
loop_
_entity.id
_entity.type
_entity.pdbx_description
1 polymer ?
#
loop_
_entity_poly.entity_id
_entity_poly.type
_entity_poly.pdbx_seq_one_letter_code
_entity_poly.pdbx_strand_id
1 'polypeptide(L)'
;MAALIEHLGGFLRRQIVIFIAIPATALAVGIAYLAATPPEYTATATLLIDSSKLRIFQNQLQSSVDMPLDTIQVGSQVEILASERIARAVVRQLRLAEDPNFVSSGGTLGRIRNLVSWSDNGAVDQERRAVNELLGRRSIARVERTYALNISYTARNPELAARIANAIAETYIDDQLYAKFETTRRASTWLQDRINELRAKVTAADKAVLEYKERNKIVDFGGGHATTAAGGQNRLIGEQQLFDLNSQLSTARGATTEAKARLDRIEQIRKLDIGEAAVSDLLKNDVVTRLRNQYLDLSGRAANLSARYGADHSAAVNLREQMQELSRNITAELGRIAASYQSDYEIARTREQNLEAELANLVSEGQSTNRDRIGLAELESSAKTYHTIYESFLGRYAEVIQQESFPITEARVINSASPPLQKSKPITSLVLAISTAFGIILSFGVAALREAIDGTFRTQKQIQQALRTKCLAVVPSIGNRLGRGPAARRDGRWGRRRESGDEPPAATEDSTTPPWAIAEPLMRRSVDEPLSIFTEAFRAIKVTAELRPAVRDNKVIGVTSTLPNEGKSTIACNLAMLMADAGKRVILLDLDLRSPTLASVLVPRPTAGWFDVLDGRAALDRAIGCEPDTGLDLLPLLGTDHPMHSDEILSSPAFSGLIEDLRRRYDYIIVDLPPIAPVVDVRATLPLIDWLVFVVEWGKTPIRTVQHHLRARPELYDRLLGVVLNKVDLRALERFEQPGLYRGGYYASNWPQSAQQRSAA
;
A
#
# COMPACT_ATOMS: atom_id res chain seq x y z
N MET A 1 -6.53 -21.63 34.93
CA MET A 1 -7.39 -21.75 33.73
C MET A 1 -8.86 -21.99 34.09
N ALA A 2 -9.22 -23.04 34.85
CA ALA A 2 -10.62 -23.33 35.21
C ALA A 2 -11.36 -22.16 35.92
N ALA A 3 -10.74 -21.53 36.93
CA ALA A 3 -11.32 -20.37 37.60
C ALA A 3 -11.55 -19.16 36.66
N LEU A 4 -10.67 -18.96 35.67
CA LEU A 4 -10.78 -17.85 34.72
C LEU A 4 -11.92 -18.09 33.72
N ILE A 5 -12.15 -19.35 33.33
CA ILE A 5 -13.27 -19.75 32.47
C ILE A 5 -14.60 -19.62 33.22
N GLU A 6 -14.65 -19.98 34.51
CA GLU A 6 -15.84 -19.78 35.35
C GLU A 6 -16.16 -18.30 35.56
N HIS A 7 -15.14 -17.46 35.79
CA HIS A 7 -15.32 -16.01 35.89
C HIS A 7 -15.81 -15.40 34.58
N LEU A 8 -15.26 -15.81 33.43
CA LEU A 8 -15.72 -15.34 32.11
C LEU A 8 -17.16 -15.80 31.81
N GLY A 9 -17.49 -17.05 32.13
CA GLY A 9 -18.82 -17.62 31.91
C GLY A 9 -19.89 -16.93 32.77
N GLY A 10 -19.57 -16.62 34.03
CA GLY A 10 -20.42 -15.83 34.92
C GLY A 10 -20.62 -14.40 34.41
N PHE A 11 -19.56 -13.77 33.94
CA PHE A 11 -19.60 -12.42 33.36
C PHE A 11 -20.49 -12.34 32.10
N LEU A 12 -20.35 -13.29 31.18
CA LEU A 12 -21.15 -13.35 29.96
C LEU A 12 -22.65 -13.54 30.24
N ARG A 13 -23.01 -14.40 31.21
CA ARG A 13 -24.42 -14.66 31.55
C ARG A 13 -25.10 -13.45 32.19
N ARG A 14 -24.38 -12.65 32.98
CA ARG A 14 -24.93 -11.47 33.67
C ARG A 14 -25.26 -10.33 32.71
N GLN A 15 -24.44 -10.15 31.67
CA GLN A 15 -24.55 -9.03 30.74
C GLN A 15 -24.98 -9.48 29.33
N ILE A 16 -25.66 -10.64 29.20
CA ILE A 16 -26.04 -11.21 27.90
C ILE A 16 -26.87 -10.24 27.04
N VAL A 17 -27.69 -9.41 27.69
CA VAL A 17 -28.49 -8.37 27.02
C VAL A 17 -27.58 -7.28 26.43
N ILE A 18 -26.52 -6.87 27.13
CA ILE A 18 -25.55 -5.88 26.63
C ILE A 18 -24.73 -6.47 25.47
N PHE A 19 -24.29 -7.72 25.63
CA PHE A 19 -23.55 -8.46 24.60
C PHE A 19 -24.35 -8.70 23.32
N ILE A 20 -25.68 -8.70 23.38
CA ILE A 20 -26.53 -8.82 22.19
C ILE A 20 -26.91 -7.43 21.65
N ALA A 21 -27.35 -6.51 22.52
CA ALA A 21 -27.90 -5.23 22.11
C ALA A 21 -26.84 -4.29 21.47
N ILE A 22 -25.63 -4.22 22.02
CA ILE A 22 -24.59 -3.31 21.50
C ILE A 22 -24.06 -3.76 20.14
N PRO A 23 -23.70 -5.04 19.92
CA PRO A 23 -23.31 -5.49 18.59
C PRO A 23 -24.46 -5.41 17.58
N ALA A 24 -25.70 -5.69 17.98
CA ALA A 24 -26.86 -5.57 17.09
C ALA A 24 -27.11 -4.13 16.62
N THR A 25 -26.96 -3.15 17.51
CA THR A 25 -27.08 -1.72 17.17
C THR A 25 -25.91 -1.24 16.30
N ALA A 26 -24.68 -1.64 16.60
CA ALA A 26 -23.52 -1.35 15.75
C ALA A 26 -23.67 -1.94 14.34
N LEU A 27 -24.19 -3.17 14.23
CA LEU A 27 -24.51 -3.81 12.96
C LEU A 27 -25.60 -3.05 12.20
N ALA A 28 -26.66 -2.62 12.88
CA ALA A 28 -27.73 -1.82 12.29
C ALA A 28 -27.22 -0.47 11.74
N VAL A 29 -26.30 0.19 12.46
CA VAL A 29 -25.63 1.41 11.99
C VAL A 29 -24.76 1.11 10.77
N GLY A 30 -24.02 0.00 10.76
CA GLY A 30 -23.23 -0.43 9.60
C GLY A 30 -24.10 -0.68 8.36
N ILE A 31 -25.27 -1.30 8.53
CA ILE A 31 -26.26 -1.50 7.46
C ILE A 31 -26.83 -0.15 6.99
N ALA A 32 -27.19 0.75 7.91
CA ALA A 32 -27.68 2.09 7.57
C ALA A 32 -26.63 2.89 6.78
N TYR A 33 -25.34 2.79 7.15
CA TYR A 33 -24.23 3.41 6.41
C TYR A 33 -24.11 2.86 4.98
N LEU A 34 -24.24 1.54 4.82
CA LEU A 34 -24.23 0.90 3.50
C LEU A 34 -25.44 1.29 2.64
N ALA A 35 -26.58 1.61 3.25
CA ALA A 35 -27.76 2.10 2.54
C ALA A 35 -27.66 3.59 2.15
N ALA A 36 -27.00 4.41 2.98
CA ALA A 36 -26.84 5.84 2.75
C ALA A 36 -25.69 6.18 1.77
N THR A 37 -24.66 5.34 1.70
CA THR A 37 -23.46 5.60 0.88
C THR A 37 -23.69 5.11 -0.56
N PRO A 38 -23.61 5.99 -1.59
CA PRO A 38 -23.79 5.56 -2.96
C PRO A 38 -22.68 4.59 -3.39
N PRO A 39 -23.01 3.52 -4.15
CA PRO A 39 -22.00 2.58 -4.64
C PRO A 39 -21.11 3.24 -5.69
N GLU A 40 -19.83 2.94 -5.63
CA GLU A 40 -18.84 3.34 -6.63
C GLU A 40 -18.30 2.12 -7.37
N TYR A 41 -18.11 2.28 -8.66
CA TYR A 41 -17.70 1.26 -9.61
C TYR A 41 -16.40 1.70 -10.28
N THR A 42 -15.37 0.87 -10.18
CA THR A 42 -14.09 1.10 -10.84
C THR A 42 -13.98 0.19 -12.06
N ALA A 43 -13.80 0.78 -13.24
CA ALA A 43 -13.54 0.06 -14.48
C ALA A 43 -12.08 0.27 -14.91
N THR A 44 -11.44 -0.76 -15.45
CA THR A 44 -10.01 -0.74 -15.80
C THR A 44 -9.79 -1.17 -17.24
N ALA A 45 -9.12 -0.32 -18.03
CA ALA A 45 -8.58 -0.66 -19.33
C ALA A 45 -7.08 -0.96 -19.19
N THR A 46 -6.56 -1.91 -19.97
CA THR A 46 -5.13 -2.24 -20.00
C THR A 46 -4.54 -1.87 -21.35
N LEU A 47 -3.55 -0.98 -21.35
CA LEU A 47 -2.83 -0.49 -22.52
C LEU A 47 -1.41 -1.07 -22.52
N LEU A 48 -0.96 -1.66 -23.62
CA LEU A 48 0.44 -2.07 -23.80
C LEU A 48 1.21 -1.02 -24.58
N ILE A 49 2.38 -0.65 -24.08
CA ILE A 49 3.37 0.13 -24.83
C ILE A 49 4.38 -0.84 -25.43
N ASP A 50 4.53 -0.82 -26.75
CA ASP A 50 5.48 -1.65 -27.50
C ASP A 50 6.81 -0.91 -27.65
N SER A 51 7.78 -1.22 -26.77
CA SER A 51 9.12 -0.62 -26.79
C SER A 51 10.07 -1.24 -27.83
N SER A 52 9.67 -2.34 -28.49
CA SER A 52 10.56 -3.11 -29.36
C SER A 52 10.92 -2.39 -30.66
N LYS A 53 10.08 -1.46 -31.12
CA LYS A 53 10.26 -0.73 -32.38
C LYS A 53 11.13 0.53 -32.25
N LEU A 54 11.33 1.05 -31.04
CA LEU A 54 12.28 2.14 -30.77
C LEU A 54 13.74 1.75 -31.08
N ARG A 55 14.06 0.45 -31.06
CA ARG A 55 15.41 -0.06 -31.36
C ARG A 55 15.77 -0.03 -32.84
N ILE A 56 14.78 -0.03 -33.74
CA ILE A 56 15.02 -0.15 -35.19
C ILE A 56 15.55 1.17 -35.78
N PHE A 57 15.17 2.32 -35.20
CA PHE A 57 15.64 3.64 -35.64
C PHE A 57 17.02 4.04 -35.09
N GLN A 58 17.45 3.45 -33.97
CA GLN A 58 18.68 3.86 -33.28
C GLN A 58 19.92 3.05 -33.71
N ASN A 59 19.71 1.87 -34.32
CA ASN A 59 20.76 0.92 -34.67
C ASN A 59 21.70 1.35 -35.82
N GLN A 60 21.52 2.52 -36.43
CA GLN A 60 22.33 2.94 -37.59
C GLN A 60 23.33 4.06 -37.30
N LEU A 61 23.31 4.68 -36.11
CA LEU A 61 24.16 5.86 -35.85
C LEU A 61 25.01 5.81 -34.57
N GLN A 62 24.81 4.89 -33.63
CA GLN A 62 25.68 4.82 -32.44
C GLN A 62 25.62 3.47 -31.72
N SER A 63 26.77 2.82 -31.62
CA SER A 63 27.03 1.73 -30.67
C SER A 63 27.23 2.34 -29.29
N SER A 64 26.19 2.45 -28.47
CA SER A 64 26.37 2.84 -27.06
C SER A 64 25.35 2.19 -26.11
N VAL A 65 25.87 1.24 -25.34
CA VAL A 65 25.58 0.90 -23.93
C VAL A 65 24.11 0.60 -23.57
N ASP A 66 23.86 -0.68 -23.31
CA ASP A 66 22.74 -1.23 -22.53
C ASP A 66 22.68 -0.57 -21.13
N MET A 67 21.93 0.52 -21.00
CA MET A 67 21.42 1.01 -19.72
C MET A 67 19.95 0.64 -19.62
N PRO A 68 19.46 0.12 -18.48
CA PRO A 68 18.04 -0.16 -18.27
C PRO A 68 17.29 1.17 -18.04
N LEU A 69 17.15 1.96 -19.10
CA LEU A 69 16.31 3.17 -19.19
C LEU A 69 14.80 2.84 -19.23
N ASP A 70 14.44 1.56 -19.18
CA ASP A 70 13.07 1.03 -19.31
C ASP A 70 12.11 1.43 -18.15
N THR A 71 12.63 1.86 -17.00
CA THR A 71 11.78 2.35 -15.90
C THR A 71 11.42 3.82 -16.06
N ILE A 72 12.37 4.65 -16.49
CA ILE A 72 12.20 6.11 -16.65
C ILE A 72 11.30 6.42 -17.86
N GLN A 73 11.45 5.68 -18.96
CA GLN A 73 10.64 5.89 -20.15
C GLN A 73 9.16 5.58 -19.90
N VAL A 74 8.84 4.47 -19.22
CA VAL A 74 7.45 4.14 -18.90
C VAL A 74 6.87 5.10 -17.86
N GLY A 75 7.67 5.56 -16.90
CA GLY A 75 7.25 6.61 -15.95
C GLY A 75 6.85 7.90 -16.67
N SER A 76 7.60 8.30 -17.70
CA SER A 76 7.27 9.46 -18.53
C SER A 76 5.95 9.25 -19.30
N GLN A 77 5.69 8.04 -19.79
CA GLN A 77 4.42 7.73 -20.47
C GLN A 77 3.23 7.73 -19.51
N VAL A 78 3.40 7.30 -18.27
CA VAL A 78 2.36 7.44 -17.23
C VAL A 78 2.04 8.91 -16.99
N GLU A 79 3.04 9.80 -16.94
CA GLU A 79 2.82 11.23 -16.75
C GLU A 79 2.14 11.89 -17.96
N ILE A 80 2.52 11.50 -19.18
CA ILE A 80 1.84 11.95 -20.40
C ILE A 80 0.38 11.51 -20.38
N LEU A 81 0.11 10.24 -20.05
CA LEU A 81 -1.24 9.69 -19.93
C LEU A 81 -2.05 10.37 -18.81
N ALA A 82 -1.36 10.81 -17.75
CA ALA A 82 -1.91 11.61 -16.67
C ALA A 82 -2.02 13.11 -16.98
N SER A 83 -1.55 13.59 -18.13
CA SER A 83 -1.55 15.03 -18.41
C SER A 83 -2.96 15.63 -18.51
N GLU A 84 -3.08 16.91 -18.13
CA GLU A 84 -4.34 17.67 -18.26
C GLU A 84 -4.83 17.73 -19.72
N ARG A 85 -3.91 17.65 -20.68
CA ARG A 85 -4.23 17.71 -22.11
C ARG A 85 -5.08 16.52 -22.56
N ILE A 86 -4.74 15.31 -22.12
CA ILE A 86 -5.53 14.10 -22.40
C ILE A 86 -6.86 14.17 -21.65
N ALA A 87 -6.84 14.57 -20.37
CA ALA A 87 -8.07 14.75 -19.60
C ALA A 87 -9.05 15.72 -20.28
N ARG A 88 -8.57 16.84 -20.81
CA ARG A 88 -9.39 17.83 -21.54
C ARG A 88 -9.91 17.27 -22.86
N ALA A 89 -9.10 16.53 -23.61
CA ALA A 89 -9.53 15.88 -24.83
C ALA A 89 -10.64 14.84 -24.56
N VAL A 90 -10.51 14.02 -23.51
CA VAL A 90 -11.55 13.07 -23.08
C VAL A 90 -12.84 13.78 -22.64
N VAL A 91 -12.73 14.86 -21.86
CA VAL A 91 -13.90 15.66 -21.43
C VAL A 91 -14.67 16.21 -22.64
N ARG A 92 -13.97 16.66 -23.68
CA ARG A 92 -14.60 17.12 -24.92
C ARG A 92 -15.20 15.99 -25.75
N GLN A 93 -14.47 14.89 -25.92
CA GLN A 93 -14.89 13.73 -26.71
C GLN A 93 -16.18 13.12 -26.15
N LEU A 94 -16.26 12.98 -24.81
CA LEU A 94 -17.42 12.40 -24.13
C LEU A 94 -18.46 13.45 -23.67
N ARG A 95 -18.24 14.73 -23.97
CA ARG A 95 -19.07 15.87 -23.52
C ARG A 95 -19.38 15.83 -22.02
N LEU A 96 -18.40 15.46 -21.19
CA LEU A 96 -18.58 15.27 -19.75
C LEU A 96 -18.90 16.58 -19.00
N ALA A 97 -18.60 17.74 -19.60
CA ALA A 97 -18.97 19.04 -19.06
C ALA A 97 -20.48 19.30 -19.12
N GLU A 98 -21.19 18.65 -20.04
CA GLU A 98 -22.63 18.78 -20.24
C GLU A 98 -23.43 17.77 -19.39
N ASP A 99 -22.80 16.70 -18.89
CA ASP A 99 -23.48 15.67 -18.08
C ASP A 99 -23.66 16.12 -16.62
N PRO A 100 -24.91 16.44 -16.19
CA PRO A 100 -25.16 16.92 -14.84
C PRO A 100 -24.82 15.85 -13.78
N ASN A 101 -24.83 14.56 -14.10
CA ASN A 101 -24.48 13.49 -13.15
C ASN A 101 -22.97 13.40 -12.88
N PHE A 102 -22.15 13.95 -13.79
CA PHE A 102 -20.69 13.99 -13.67
C PHE A 102 -20.22 15.23 -12.89
N VAL A 103 -20.74 16.40 -13.24
CA VAL A 103 -20.31 17.70 -12.65
C VAL A 103 -20.95 17.97 -11.27
N SER A 104 -22.10 17.36 -10.96
CA SER A 104 -22.81 17.55 -9.67
C SER A 104 -22.34 16.61 -8.54
N SER A 105 -21.23 15.89 -8.74
CA SER A 105 -20.73 14.92 -7.77
C SER A 105 -20.21 15.54 -6.47
N GLY A 106 -19.93 16.84 -6.45
CA GLY A 106 -19.75 17.62 -5.23
C GLY A 106 -21.08 17.76 -4.51
N GLY A 107 -21.19 17.19 -3.30
CA GLY A 107 -22.43 17.06 -2.53
C GLY A 107 -23.22 18.36 -2.32
N THR A 108 -24.29 18.29 -1.53
CA THR A 108 -25.25 19.38 -1.27
C THR A 108 -24.63 20.76 -0.99
N LEU A 109 -23.40 20.85 -0.47
CA LEU A 109 -22.61 22.08 -0.33
C LEU A 109 -22.28 22.79 -1.66
N GLY A 110 -22.05 22.06 -2.76
CA GLY A 110 -21.76 22.64 -4.08
C GLY A 110 -22.97 23.35 -4.71
N ARG A 111 -24.19 22.87 -4.42
CA ARG A 111 -25.44 23.51 -4.86
C ARG A 111 -25.70 24.84 -4.16
N ILE A 112 -25.24 25.00 -2.90
CA ILE A 112 -25.40 26.23 -2.13
C ILE A 112 -24.41 27.31 -2.61
N ARG A 113 -23.17 26.93 -2.98
CA ARG A 113 -22.19 27.89 -3.52
C ARG A 113 -22.55 28.40 -4.92
N ASN A 114 -23.17 27.57 -5.76
CA ASN A 114 -23.69 27.99 -7.07
C ASN A 114 -24.87 28.98 -6.96
N LEU A 115 -25.53 29.10 -5.80
CA LEU A 115 -26.60 30.10 -5.58
C LEU A 115 -26.04 31.51 -5.25
N VAL A 116 -24.77 31.61 -4.86
CA VAL A 116 -24.14 32.84 -4.33
C VAL A 116 -23.18 33.50 -5.34
N SER A 117 -22.79 32.80 -6.41
CA SER A 117 -21.84 33.32 -7.41
C SER A 117 -22.57 33.82 -8.67
N TRP A 118 -22.93 35.11 -8.71
CA TRP A 118 -23.36 35.81 -9.93
C TRP A 118 -22.13 36.22 -10.74
N SER A 119 -21.65 35.34 -11.63
CA SER A 119 -20.58 35.66 -12.59
C SER A 119 -20.73 34.79 -13.84
N ASP A 120 -20.90 35.45 -14.97
CA ASP A 120 -21.22 34.91 -16.31
C ASP A 120 -20.00 34.35 -17.05
N ASN A 121 -19.25 33.43 -16.41
CA ASN A 121 -18.12 32.69 -17.01
C ASN A 121 -18.38 31.16 -17.01
N GLY A 122 -19.62 30.77 -17.31
CA GLY A 122 -20.13 29.41 -17.06
C GLY A 122 -19.43 28.27 -17.82
N ALA A 123 -19.03 28.47 -19.08
CA ALA A 123 -18.53 27.37 -19.91
C ALA A 123 -17.08 26.97 -19.62
N VAL A 124 -16.18 27.94 -19.44
CA VAL A 124 -14.75 27.69 -19.16
C VAL A 124 -14.56 27.13 -17.75
N ASP A 125 -15.39 27.55 -16.79
CA ASP A 125 -15.36 27.04 -15.42
C ASP A 125 -15.98 25.64 -15.29
N GLN A 126 -16.97 25.29 -16.13
CA GLN A 126 -17.53 23.94 -16.19
C GLN A 126 -16.54 22.92 -16.75
N GLU A 127 -15.83 23.25 -17.84
CA GLU A 127 -14.81 22.37 -18.42
C GLU A 127 -13.67 22.12 -17.42
N ARG A 128 -13.19 23.16 -16.74
CA ARG A 128 -12.16 23.04 -15.68
C ARG A 128 -12.61 22.16 -14.51
N ARG A 129 -13.88 22.26 -14.08
CA ARG A 129 -14.45 21.38 -13.03
C ARG A 129 -14.52 19.93 -13.48
N ALA A 130 -14.98 19.68 -14.71
CA ALA A 130 -15.04 18.33 -15.27
C ALA A 130 -13.65 17.71 -15.42
N VAL A 131 -12.65 18.49 -15.84
CA VAL A 131 -11.25 18.05 -15.91
C VAL A 131 -10.74 17.71 -14.51
N ASN A 132 -10.92 18.59 -13.51
CA ASN A 132 -10.47 18.31 -12.14
C ASN A 132 -11.15 17.07 -11.52
N GLU A 133 -12.44 16.87 -11.79
CA GLU A 133 -13.18 15.69 -11.34
C GLU A 133 -12.67 14.40 -12.00
N LEU A 134 -12.38 14.46 -13.30
CA LEU A 134 -11.77 13.34 -14.03
C LEU A 134 -10.36 13.05 -13.48
N LEU A 135 -9.58 14.09 -13.24
CA LEU A 135 -8.23 13.95 -12.71
C LEU A 135 -8.26 13.36 -11.28
N GLY A 136 -9.18 13.79 -10.42
CA GLY A 136 -9.26 13.31 -9.04
C GLY A 136 -9.70 11.86 -8.87
N ARG A 137 -10.42 11.29 -9.85
CA ARG A 137 -11.00 9.93 -9.77
C ARG A 137 -10.35 8.89 -10.67
N ARG A 138 -9.38 9.29 -11.50
CA ARG A 138 -8.56 8.38 -12.31
C ARG A 138 -7.40 7.84 -11.49
N SER A 139 -7.01 6.60 -11.78
CA SER A 139 -5.78 6.00 -11.30
C SER A 139 -5.09 5.33 -12.49
N ILE A 140 -3.85 5.73 -12.76
CA ILE A 140 -3.04 5.17 -13.83
C ILE A 140 -1.81 4.57 -13.18
N ALA A 141 -1.65 3.26 -13.32
CA ALA A 141 -0.54 2.54 -12.71
C ALA A 141 0.07 1.56 -13.71
N ARG A 142 1.40 1.48 -13.70
CA ARG A 142 2.14 0.45 -14.42
C ARG A 142 1.97 -0.90 -13.71
N VAL A 143 1.72 -1.97 -14.46
CA VAL A 143 1.76 -3.33 -13.93
C VAL A 143 3.23 -3.75 -13.74
N GLU A 144 3.59 -4.17 -12.52
CA GLU A 144 4.97 -4.49 -12.14
C GLU A 144 5.68 -5.36 -13.18
N ARG A 145 6.92 -4.96 -13.53
CA ARG A 145 7.80 -5.69 -14.47
C ARG A 145 7.24 -5.89 -15.89
N THR A 146 6.21 -5.14 -16.29
CA THR A 146 5.65 -5.19 -17.66
C THR A 146 5.55 -3.79 -18.28
N TYR A 147 5.29 -3.71 -19.59
CA TYR A 147 4.96 -2.47 -20.30
C TYR A 147 3.45 -2.20 -20.36
N ALA A 148 2.67 -2.93 -19.56
CA ALA A 148 1.23 -2.75 -19.47
C ALA A 148 0.89 -1.65 -18.45
N LEU A 149 0.05 -0.71 -18.87
CA LEU A 149 -0.52 0.34 -18.04
C LEU A 149 -1.99 0.02 -17.76
N ASN A 150 -2.34 -0.04 -16.48
CA ASN A 150 -3.73 -0.12 -16.06
C ASN A 150 -4.28 1.29 -15.86
N ILE A 151 -5.33 1.59 -16.62
CA ILE A 151 -6.04 2.86 -16.60
C ILE A 151 -7.39 2.59 -15.95
N SER A 152 -7.53 2.99 -14.69
CA SER A 152 -8.74 2.79 -13.90
C SER A 152 -9.47 4.10 -13.68
N TYR A 153 -10.80 4.09 -13.82
CA TYR A 153 -11.65 5.22 -13.49
C TYR A 153 -12.78 4.80 -12.57
N THR A 154 -13.05 5.60 -11.53
CA THR A 154 -14.09 5.32 -10.53
C THR A 154 -15.28 6.27 -10.71
N ALA A 155 -16.46 5.71 -10.97
CA ALA A 155 -17.70 6.47 -11.13
C ALA A 155 -18.88 5.80 -10.41
N ARG A 156 -19.97 6.54 -10.20
CA ARG A 156 -21.23 6.00 -9.64
C ARG A 156 -21.98 5.11 -10.63
N ASN A 157 -21.78 5.33 -11.94
CA ASN A 157 -22.37 4.53 -13.00
C ASN A 157 -21.29 3.60 -13.59
N PRO A 158 -21.49 2.27 -13.59
CA PRO A 158 -20.52 1.30 -14.11
C PRO A 158 -20.24 1.47 -15.61
N GLU A 159 -21.24 1.88 -16.40
CA GLU A 159 -21.05 2.10 -17.84
C GLU A 159 -20.23 3.36 -18.12
N LEU A 160 -20.48 4.43 -17.37
CA LEU A 160 -19.73 5.68 -17.51
C LEU A 160 -18.27 5.48 -17.08
N ALA A 161 -18.02 4.66 -16.04
CA ALA A 161 -16.67 4.29 -15.63
C ALA A 161 -15.90 3.59 -16.77
N ALA A 162 -16.53 2.59 -17.40
CA ALA A 162 -15.93 1.86 -18.51
C ALA A 162 -15.69 2.77 -19.74
N ARG A 163 -16.66 3.60 -20.09
CA ARG A 163 -16.54 4.56 -21.21
C ARG A 163 -15.39 5.54 -21.00
N ILE A 164 -15.24 6.11 -19.80
CA ILE A 164 -14.16 7.05 -19.50
C ILE A 164 -12.79 6.36 -19.53
N ALA A 165 -12.67 5.17 -18.93
CA ALA A 165 -11.41 4.42 -18.95
C ALA A 165 -10.97 4.06 -20.38
N ASN A 166 -11.90 3.64 -21.24
CA ASN A 166 -11.64 3.37 -22.66
C ASN A 166 -11.27 4.65 -23.42
N ALA A 167 -12.01 5.74 -23.22
CA ALA A 167 -11.73 7.00 -23.89
C ALA A 167 -10.35 7.57 -23.53
N ILE A 168 -9.89 7.41 -22.29
CA ILE A 168 -8.52 7.80 -21.89
C ILE A 168 -7.48 7.00 -22.68
N ALA A 169 -7.67 5.69 -22.82
CA ALA A 169 -6.74 4.84 -23.57
C ALA A 169 -6.73 5.18 -25.07
N GLU A 170 -7.91 5.40 -25.66
CA GLU A 170 -8.09 5.75 -27.07
C GLU A 170 -7.51 7.15 -27.38
N THR A 171 -7.84 8.15 -26.56
CA THR A 171 -7.31 9.52 -26.70
C THR A 171 -5.77 9.53 -26.62
N TYR A 172 -5.17 8.70 -25.77
CA TYR A 172 -3.71 8.58 -25.72
C TYR A 172 -3.13 8.00 -27.02
N ILE A 173 -3.77 6.98 -27.60
CA ILE A 173 -3.34 6.40 -28.89
C ILE A 173 -3.46 7.44 -30.01
N ASP A 174 -4.59 8.14 -30.08
CA ASP A 174 -4.84 9.20 -31.07
C ASP A 174 -3.83 10.33 -30.94
N ASP A 175 -3.50 10.71 -29.70
CA ASP A 175 -2.50 11.72 -29.43
C ASP A 175 -1.09 11.30 -29.87
N GLN A 176 -0.68 10.08 -29.57
CA GLN A 176 0.63 9.56 -30.00
C GLN A 176 0.71 9.49 -31.54
N LEU A 177 -0.37 9.08 -32.19
CA LEU A 177 -0.49 9.09 -33.65
C LEU A 177 -0.36 10.50 -34.21
N TYR A 178 -1.08 11.46 -33.64
CA TYR A 178 -1.03 12.85 -34.09
C TYR A 178 0.36 13.46 -33.88
N ALA A 179 0.99 13.24 -32.73
CA ALA A 179 2.34 13.74 -32.43
C ALA A 179 3.40 13.17 -33.39
N LYS A 180 3.30 11.88 -33.72
CA LYS A 180 4.18 11.24 -34.72
C LYS A 180 3.92 11.80 -36.13
N PHE A 181 2.65 11.86 -36.53
CA PHE A 181 2.26 12.43 -37.83
C PHE A 181 2.78 13.85 -38.00
N GLU A 182 2.65 14.71 -36.99
CA GLU A 182 3.14 16.09 -37.04
C GLU A 182 4.67 16.17 -37.17
N THR A 183 5.39 15.29 -36.48
CA THR A 183 6.86 15.23 -36.54
C THR A 183 7.32 14.77 -37.93
N THR A 184 6.69 13.73 -38.47
CA THR A 184 6.96 13.21 -39.83
C THR A 184 6.64 14.25 -40.89
N ARG A 185 5.50 14.95 -40.78
CA ARG A 185 5.09 16.01 -41.71
C ARG A 185 6.04 17.21 -41.70
N ARG A 186 6.50 17.63 -40.51
CA ARG A 186 7.52 18.69 -40.38
C ARG A 186 8.85 18.27 -41.01
N ALA A 187 9.29 17.03 -40.79
CA ALA A 187 10.49 16.49 -41.42
C ALA A 187 10.36 16.38 -42.94
N SER A 188 9.19 15.95 -43.45
CA SER A 188 8.86 15.90 -44.88
C SER A 188 8.96 17.29 -45.52
N THR A 189 8.36 18.30 -44.88
CA THR A 189 8.43 19.69 -45.37
C THR A 189 9.88 20.20 -45.43
N TRP A 190 10.67 19.95 -44.38
CA TRP A 190 12.09 20.33 -44.35
C TRP A 190 12.93 19.59 -45.41
N LEU A 191 12.70 18.29 -45.60
CA LEU A 191 13.37 17.50 -46.64
C LEU A 191 13.01 18.02 -48.03
N GLN A 192 11.75 18.36 -48.27
CA GLN A 192 11.28 18.93 -49.53
C GLN A 192 12.01 20.23 -49.88
N ASP A 193 12.12 21.16 -48.92
CA ASP A 193 12.86 22.41 -49.10
C ASP A 193 14.34 22.15 -49.40
N ARG A 194 14.95 21.20 -48.68
CA ARG A 194 16.35 20.83 -48.89
C ARG A 194 16.60 20.17 -50.24
N ILE A 195 15.67 19.34 -50.73
CA ILE A 195 15.71 18.72 -52.06
C ILE A 195 15.64 19.79 -53.14
N ASN A 196 14.79 20.80 -52.99
CA ASN A 196 14.71 21.93 -53.92
C ASN A 196 16.02 22.73 -53.97
N GLU A 197 16.63 23.00 -52.82
CA GLU A 197 17.94 23.67 -52.75
C GLU A 197 19.05 22.83 -53.41
N LEU A 198 19.10 21.53 -53.11
CA LEU A 198 20.08 20.61 -53.70
C LEU A 198 19.89 20.46 -55.20
N ARG A 199 18.65 20.43 -55.69
CA ARG A 199 18.33 20.43 -57.12
C ARG A 199 18.94 21.66 -57.81
N ALA A 200 18.78 22.85 -57.22
CA ALA A 200 19.39 24.06 -57.77
C ALA A 200 20.93 23.99 -57.78
N LYS A 201 21.54 23.40 -56.74
CA LYS A 201 23.00 23.17 -56.67
C LYS A 201 23.50 22.17 -57.72
N VAL A 202 22.77 21.07 -57.94
CA VAL A 202 23.07 20.09 -59.00
C VAL A 202 23.03 20.78 -60.36
N THR A 203 21.94 21.49 -60.68
CA THR A 203 21.82 22.21 -61.96
C THR A 203 22.91 23.26 -62.14
N ALA A 204 23.29 23.98 -61.08
CA ALA A 204 24.40 24.94 -61.14
C ALA A 204 25.76 24.26 -61.37
N ALA A 205 26.01 23.11 -60.72
CA ALA A 205 27.22 22.33 -60.91
C ALA A 205 27.31 21.73 -62.32
N ASP A 206 26.22 21.15 -62.84
CA ASP A 206 26.14 20.63 -64.21
C ASP A 206 26.36 21.74 -65.24
N LYS A 207 25.75 22.91 -65.01
CA LYS A 207 25.96 24.08 -65.86
C LYS A 207 27.42 24.54 -65.83
N ALA A 208 28.06 24.54 -64.66
CA ALA A 208 29.48 24.89 -64.55
C ALA A 208 30.37 23.87 -65.30
N VAL A 209 30.06 22.58 -65.25
CA VAL A 209 30.75 21.54 -66.06
C VAL A 209 30.57 21.82 -67.55
N LEU A 210 29.35 22.10 -68.02
CA LEU A 210 29.07 22.40 -69.42
C LEU A 210 29.77 23.68 -69.90
N GLU A 211 29.65 24.79 -69.15
CA GLU A 211 30.33 26.06 -69.47
C GLU A 211 31.86 25.89 -69.50
N TYR A 212 32.42 25.05 -68.62
CA TYR A 212 33.85 24.72 -68.61
C TYR A 212 34.26 23.89 -69.84
N LYS A 213 33.44 22.90 -70.22
CA LYS A 213 33.64 22.11 -71.47
C LYS A 213 33.58 23.00 -72.71
N GLU A 214 32.62 23.92 -72.79
CA GLU A 214 32.48 24.87 -73.89
C GLU A 214 33.66 25.86 -73.96
N ARG A 215 34.03 26.48 -72.83
CA ARG A 215 35.09 27.50 -72.78
C ARG A 215 36.46 26.94 -73.14
N ASN A 216 36.77 25.72 -72.68
CA ASN A 216 38.05 25.07 -72.95
C ASN A 216 38.00 24.15 -74.18
N LYS A 217 36.89 24.18 -74.94
CA LYS A 217 36.66 23.35 -76.13
C LYS A 217 37.01 21.87 -75.89
N ILE A 218 36.74 21.37 -74.69
CA ILE A 218 36.93 19.97 -74.33
C ILE A 218 35.76 19.21 -74.94
N VAL A 219 35.83 19.00 -76.24
CA VAL A 219 34.94 18.10 -76.95
C VAL A 219 35.50 16.71 -76.71
N ASP A 220 34.96 16.05 -75.68
CA ASP A 220 35.16 14.62 -75.51
C ASP A 220 34.48 13.95 -76.70
N PHE A 221 35.25 13.60 -77.73
CA PHE A 221 34.77 12.75 -78.80
C PHE A 221 34.47 11.39 -78.18
N GLY A 222 33.20 11.18 -77.84
CA GLY A 222 32.71 10.02 -77.10
C GLY A 222 33.28 8.70 -77.62
N GLY A 223 34.35 8.24 -76.97
CA GLY A 223 34.66 6.83 -76.86
C GLY A 223 33.65 6.25 -75.90
N GLY A 224 32.70 5.47 -76.44
CA GLY A 224 31.53 4.98 -75.74
C GLY A 224 31.82 4.36 -74.38
N HIS A 225 30.78 4.33 -73.55
CA HIS A 225 30.73 3.60 -72.29
C HIS A 225 31.37 2.21 -72.41
N ALA A 226 32.65 2.12 -72.09
CA ALA A 226 33.29 0.87 -71.75
C ALA A 226 32.88 0.60 -70.30
N THR A 227 31.82 -0.18 -70.16
CA THR A 227 31.62 -1.00 -68.98
C THR A 227 32.95 -1.64 -68.64
N THR A 228 33.42 -1.31 -67.44
CA THR A 228 34.49 -1.94 -66.68
C THR A 228 34.68 -3.41 -67.03
N ALA A 229 35.60 -3.70 -67.94
CA ALA A 229 36.27 -4.99 -68.06
C ALA A 229 37.74 -4.76 -67.72
N ALA A 230 38.19 -5.46 -66.69
CA ALA A 230 39.48 -5.30 -66.07
C ALA A 230 40.64 -5.38 -67.07
N GLY A 231 41.54 -4.38 -67.03
CA GLY A 231 42.91 -4.50 -67.54
C GLY A 231 43.28 -3.68 -68.79
N GLY A 232 42.33 -3.09 -69.50
CA GLY A 232 42.63 -2.24 -70.67
C GLY A 232 42.89 -0.79 -70.28
N GLN A 233 44.16 -0.40 -70.09
CA GLN A 233 44.52 1.01 -69.98
C GLN A 233 44.18 1.71 -71.31
N ASN A 234 43.09 2.48 -71.32
CA ASN A 234 42.73 3.36 -72.43
C ASN A 234 43.76 4.50 -72.50
N ARG A 235 44.92 4.21 -73.09
CA ARG A 235 45.99 5.20 -73.31
C ARG A 235 45.46 6.28 -74.23
N LEU A 236 45.66 7.52 -73.82
CA LEU A 236 45.22 8.68 -74.57
C LEU A 236 45.94 8.75 -75.92
N ILE A 237 45.26 9.27 -76.95
CA ILE A 237 45.87 9.46 -78.28
C ILE A 237 47.19 10.24 -78.17
N GLY A 238 47.25 11.26 -77.31
CA GLY A 238 48.48 12.00 -77.00
C GLY A 238 49.56 11.18 -76.25
N GLU A 239 49.18 10.27 -75.35
CA GLU A 239 50.13 9.37 -74.67
C GLU A 239 50.71 8.31 -75.62
N GLN A 240 49.89 7.83 -76.55
CA GLN A 240 50.34 6.88 -77.58
C GLN A 240 51.27 7.56 -78.58
N GLN A 241 50.95 8.78 -79.02
CA GLN A 241 51.83 9.60 -79.85
C GLN A 241 53.16 9.92 -79.15
N LEU A 242 53.15 10.26 -77.86
CA LEU A 242 54.38 10.48 -77.08
C LEU A 242 55.25 9.22 -76.99
N PHE A 243 54.64 8.04 -76.83
CA PHE A 243 55.38 6.79 -76.81
C PHE A 243 56.03 6.48 -78.16
N ASP A 244 55.27 6.64 -79.24
CA ASP A 244 55.77 6.41 -80.61
C ASP A 244 56.88 7.40 -80.97
N LEU A 245 56.71 8.68 -80.61
CA LEU A 245 57.71 9.72 -80.88
C LEU A 245 58.98 9.52 -80.05
N ASN A 246 58.86 9.10 -78.78
CA ASN A 246 60.00 8.77 -77.93
C ASN A 246 60.75 7.52 -78.46
N SER A 247 60.03 6.53 -78.98
CA SER A 247 60.63 5.38 -79.67
C SER A 247 61.40 5.82 -80.93
N GLN A 248 60.76 6.64 -81.78
CA GLN A 248 61.39 7.19 -82.98
C GLN A 248 62.61 8.04 -82.65
N LEU A 249 62.55 8.90 -81.62
CA LEU A 249 63.68 9.69 -81.15
C LEU A 249 64.83 8.81 -80.66
N SER A 250 64.53 7.72 -79.95
CA SER A 250 65.56 6.75 -79.53
C SER A 250 66.25 6.09 -80.73
N THR A 251 65.49 5.73 -81.77
CA THR A 251 66.08 5.17 -83.00
C THR A 251 66.90 6.21 -83.77
N ALA A 252 66.42 7.45 -83.85
CA ALA A 252 67.13 8.56 -84.49
C ALA A 252 68.43 8.90 -83.76
N ARG A 253 68.42 8.95 -82.42
CA ARG A 253 69.61 9.09 -81.56
C ARG A 253 70.65 8.00 -81.81
N GLY A 254 70.19 6.76 -81.94
CA GLY A 254 71.03 5.63 -82.31
C GLY A 254 71.71 5.85 -83.66
N ALA A 255 70.94 6.25 -84.68
CA ALA A 255 71.46 6.54 -86.03
C ALA A 255 72.43 7.73 -86.04
N THR A 256 72.15 8.82 -85.31
CA THR A 256 73.06 9.97 -85.18
C THR A 256 74.38 9.56 -84.55
N THR A 257 74.32 8.75 -83.48
CA THR A 257 75.51 8.27 -82.77
C THR A 257 76.35 7.34 -83.67
N GLU A 258 75.69 6.47 -84.43
CA GLU A 258 76.36 5.58 -85.39
C GLU A 258 77.02 6.37 -86.53
N ALA A 259 76.31 7.31 -87.15
CA ALA A 259 76.85 8.17 -88.20
C ALA A 259 78.04 9.00 -87.70
N LYS A 260 77.93 9.57 -86.49
CA LYS A 260 79.03 10.30 -85.85
C LYS A 260 80.24 9.41 -85.61
N ALA A 261 80.05 8.20 -85.09
CA ALA A 261 81.15 7.27 -84.84
C ALA A 261 81.90 6.92 -86.14
N ARG A 262 81.18 6.74 -87.26
CA ARG A 262 81.80 6.51 -88.58
C ARG A 262 82.59 7.73 -89.08
N LEU A 263 82.06 8.94 -88.88
CA LEU A 263 82.74 10.19 -89.23
C LEU A 263 84.03 10.39 -88.39
N ASP A 264 83.93 10.26 -87.07
CA ASP A 264 85.08 10.41 -86.17
C ASP A 264 86.18 9.38 -86.50
N ARG A 265 85.77 8.15 -86.87
CA ARG A 265 86.69 7.08 -87.29
C ARG A 265 87.42 7.44 -88.58
N ILE A 266 86.73 7.90 -89.63
CA ILE A 266 87.37 8.25 -90.91
C ILE A 266 88.29 9.47 -90.76
N GLU A 267 87.92 10.43 -89.91
CA GLU A 267 88.78 11.59 -89.61
C GLU A 267 90.05 11.20 -88.86
N GLN A 268 89.98 10.25 -87.93
CA GLN A 268 91.16 9.68 -87.26
C GLN A 268 92.07 8.97 -88.28
N ILE A 269 91.50 8.20 -89.21
CA ILE A 269 92.26 7.48 -90.24
C ILE A 269 92.94 8.46 -91.19
N ARG A 270 92.28 9.56 -91.56
CA ARG A 270 92.87 10.62 -92.40
C ARG A 270 94.10 11.27 -91.76
N LYS A 271 94.22 11.24 -90.43
CA LYS A 271 95.36 11.81 -89.68
C LYS A 271 96.55 10.84 -89.55
N LEU A 272 96.35 9.54 -89.81
CA LEU A 272 97.39 8.51 -89.73
C LEU A 272 98.06 8.31 -91.10
N ASP A 273 99.37 8.01 -91.10
CA ASP A 273 100.11 7.75 -92.33
C ASP A 273 99.74 6.37 -92.94
N ILE A 274 99.71 6.29 -94.27
CA ILE A 274 99.07 5.22 -95.07
C ILE A 274 99.75 3.84 -94.86
N GLY A 275 100.98 3.83 -94.34
CA GLY A 275 101.80 2.63 -94.13
C GLY A 275 101.47 1.78 -92.89
N GLU A 276 100.85 2.34 -91.85
CA GLU A 276 100.65 1.63 -90.56
C GLU A 276 99.18 1.48 -90.13
N ALA A 277 98.22 1.97 -90.91
CA ALA A 277 96.82 1.99 -90.49
C ALA A 277 96.13 0.60 -90.61
N ALA A 278 96.10 -0.13 -89.50
CA ALA A 278 95.20 -1.25 -89.27
C ALA A 278 93.75 -0.74 -89.15
N VAL A 279 93.00 -0.80 -90.25
CA VAL A 279 91.57 -0.42 -90.26
C VAL A 279 90.75 -1.52 -90.93
N SER A 280 90.06 -2.30 -90.08
CA SER A 280 89.10 -3.32 -90.49
C SER A 280 87.90 -2.75 -91.26
N ASP A 281 87.50 -1.50 -91.01
CA ASP A 281 86.33 -0.88 -91.67
C ASP A 281 86.57 -0.37 -93.10
N LEU A 282 87.82 -0.24 -93.55
CA LEU A 282 88.11 0.08 -94.97
C LEU A 282 87.75 -1.09 -95.91
N LEU A 283 87.50 -2.28 -95.36
CA LEU A 283 87.10 -3.47 -96.12
C LEU A 283 85.71 -3.35 -96.77
N LYS A 284 84.90 -2.33 -96.44
CA LYS A 284 83.59 -2.12 -97.07
C LYS A 284 83.65 -1.29 -98.35
N ASN A 285 84.76 -0.59 -98.62
CA ASN A 285 84.91 0.18 -99.86
C ASN A 285 85.93 -0.52 -100.79
N ASP A 286 85.40 -1.09 -101.88
CA ASP A 286 86.17 -1.84 -102.88
C ASP A 286 87.24 -0.98 -103.58
N VAL A 287 87.01 0.34 -103.70
CA VAL A 287 87.93 1.26 -104.38
C VAL A 287 89.17 1.50 -103.52
N VAL A 288 88.99 1.79 -102.23
CA VAL A 288 90.11 2.02 -101.30
C VAL A 288 90.94 0.74 -101.13
N THR A 289 90.27 -0.42 -101.04
CA THR A 289 90.95 -1.72 -100.95
C THR A 289 91.78 -2.01 -102.20
N ARG A 290 91.26 -1.73 -103.40
CA ARG A 290 91.98 -1.92 -104.66
C ARG A 290 93.20 -0.99 -104.78
N LEU A 291 93.03 0.30 -104.49
CA LEU A 291 94.11 1.29 -104.53
C LEU A 291 95.21 0.96 -103.50
N ARG A 292 94.84 0.51 -102.30
CA ARG A 292 95.79 0.08 -101.29
C ARG A 292 96.60 -1.15 -101.73
N ASN A 293 95.95 -2.16 -102.31
CA ASN A 293 96.67 -3.36 -102.77
C ASN A 293 97.68 -3.02 -103.87
N GLN A 294 97.31 -2.11 -104.78
CA GLN A 294 98.23 -1.55 -105.78
C GLN A 294 99.40 -0.78 -105.13
N TYR A 295 99.13 0.00 -104.08
CA TYR A 295 100.16 0.73 -103.33
C TYR A 295 101.14 -0.22 -102.64
N LEU A 296 100.65 -1.29 -102.02
CA LEU A 296 101.48 -2.28 -101.34
C LEU A 296 102.34 -3.09 -102.32
N ASP A 297 101.80 -3.46 -103.50
CA ASP A 297 102.57 -4.12 -104.57
C ASP A 297 103.69 -3.19 -105.10
N LEU A 298 103.37 -1.92 -105.38
CA LEU A 298 104.38 -0.93 -105.78
C LEU A 298 105.41 -0.67 -104.68
N SER A 299 104.99 -0.60 -103.41
CA SER A 299 105.88 -0.45 -102.26
C SER A 299 106.85 -1.61 -102.11
N GLY A 300 106.37 -2.85 -102.28
CA GLY A 300 107.22 -4.05 -102.24
C GLY A 300 108.23 -4.07 -103.38
N ARG A 301 107.81 -3.68 -104.60
CA ARG A 301 108.70 -3.56 -105.77
C ARG A 301 109.73 -2.45 -105.58
N ALA A 302 109.31 -1.27 -105.12
CA ALA A 302 110.20 -0.15 -104.83
C ALA A 302 111.24 -0.50 -103.77
N ALA A 303 110.83 -1.19 -102.69
CA ALA A 303 111.73 -1.66 -101.64
C ALA A 303 112.79 -2.63 -102.19
N ASN A 304 112.40 -3.64 -102.97
CA ASN A 304 113.32 -4.60 -103.59
C ASN A 304 114.29 -3.92 -104.57
N LEU A 305 113.79 -3.00 -105.40
CA LEU A 305 114.62 -2.29 -106.37
C LEU A 305 115.62 -1.33 -105.69
N SER A 306 115.17 -0.62 -104.65
CA SER A 306 116.03 0.28 -103.87
C SER A 306 117.11 -0.47 -103.09
N ALA A 307 116.82 -1.68 -102.61
CA ALA A 307 117.80 -2.53 -101.93
C ALA A 307 118.89 -3.04 -102.89
N ARG A 308 118.56 -3.28 -104.17
CA ARG A 308 119.50 -3.80 -105.17
C ARG A 308 120.34 -2.72 -105.85
N TYR A 309 119.74 -1.61 -106.25
CA TYR A 309 120.36 -0.60 -107.12
C TYR A 309 120.63 0.74 -106.43
N GLY A 310 120.32 0.86 -105.13
CA GLY A 310 120.41 2.10 -104.38
C GLY A 310 119.16 2.96 -104.48
N ALA A 311 119.01 3.90 -103.54
CA ALA A 311 117.79 4.69 -103.40
C ALA A 311 117.54 5.67 -104.57
N ASP A 312 118.58 6.12 -105.27
CA ASP A 312 118.49 7.20 -106.26
C ASP A 312 118.36 6.71 -107.71
N HIS A 313 118.17 5.40 -107.92
CA HIS A 313 118.00 4.86 -109.26
C HIS A 313 116.67 5.34 -109.89
N SER A 314 116.71 5.75 -111.16
CA SER A 314 115.57 6.35 -111.87
C SER A 314 114.31 5.47 -111.83
N ALA A 315 114.44 4.14 -111.94
CA ALA A 315 113.31 3.23 -111.84
C ALA A 315 112.69 3.17 -110.42
N ALA A 316 113.49 3.35 -109.36
CA ALA A 316 112.98 3.41 -107.99
C ALA A 316 112.28 4.75 -107.70
N VAL A 317 112.78 5.85 -108.28
CA VAL A 317 112.12 7.17 -108.21
C VAL A 317 110.77 7.13 -108.92
N ASN A 318 110.70 6.59 -110.14
CA ASN A 318 109.43 6.45 -110.89
C ASN A 318 108.39 5.62 -110.12
N LEU A 319 108.80 4.53 -109.45
CA LEU A 319 107.89 3.74 -108.61
C LEU A 319 107.42 4.53 -107.38
N ARG A 320 108.27 5.35 -106.76
CA ARG A 320 107.87 6.24 -105.66
C ARG A 320 106.92 7.34 -106.12
N GLU A 321 107.11 7.90 -107.31
CA GLU A 321 106.17 8.86 -107.90
C GLU A 321 104.80 8.23 -108.13
N GLN A 322 104.74 7.01 -108.67
CA GLN A 322 103.50 6.26 -108.81
C GLN A 322 102.85 5.95 -107.46
N MET A 323 103.65 5.61 -106.44
CA MET A 323 103.16 5.43 -105.07
C MET A 323 102.60 6.73 -104.49
N GLN A 324 103.24 7.88 -104.73
CA GLN A 324 102.73 9.19 -104.28
C GLN A 324 101.43 9.58 -104.99
N GLU A 325 101.32 9.31 -106.29
CA GLU A 325 100.09 9.52 -107.05
C GLU A 325 98.94 8.66 -106.50
N LEU A 326 99.23 7.39 -106.24
CA LEU A 326 98.25 6.46 -105.67
C LEU A 326 97.87 6.83 -104.24
N SER A 327 98.82 7.31 -103.44
CA SER A 327 98.59 7.89 -102.11
C SER A 327 97.65 9.10 -102.17
N ARG A 328 97.89 10.05 -103.09
CA ARG A 328 96.98 11.20 -103.31
C ARG A 328 95.57 10.74 -103.71
N ASN A 329 95.46 9.72 -104.56
CA ASN A 329 94.17 9.15 -104.96
C ASN A 329 93.44 8.50 -103.77
N ILE A 330 94.16 7.78 -102.90
CA ILE A 330 93.62 7.22 -101.66
C ILE A 330 93.14 8.34 -100.73
N THR A 331 93.94 9.39 -100.50
CA THR A 331 93.56 10.51 -99.64
C THR A 331 92.35 11.27 -100.20
N ALA A 332 92.27 11.45 -101.52
CA ALA A 332 91.13 12.07 -102.19
C ALA A 332 89.85 11.25 -102.01
N GLU A 333 89.93 9.92 -102.15
CA GLU A 333 88.78 9.03 -101.96
C GLU A 333 88.33 8.97 -100.49
N LEU A 334 89.27 8.93 -99.54
CA LEU A 334 88.97 9.06 -98.11
C LEU A 334 88.30 10.41 -97.81
N GLY A 335 88.69 11.49 -98.50
CA GLY A 335 88.03 12.79 -98.40
C GLY A 335 86.58 12.78 -98.90
N ARG A 336 86.30 12.11 -100.03
CA ARG A 336 84.93 11.94 -100.53
C ARG A 336 84.06 11.12 -99.58
N ILE A 337 84.62 10.04 -99.02
CA ILE A 337 83.92 9.21 -98.03
C ILE A 337 83.62 10.02 -96.76
N ALA A 338 84.61 10.80 -96.27
CA ALA A 338 84.41 11.67 -95.11
C ALA A 338 83.31 12.72 -95.36
N ALA A 339 83.27 13.32 -96.55
CA ALA A 339 82.19 14.25 -96.93
C ALA A 339 80.81 13.55 -96.96
N SER A 340 80.75 12.31 -97.46
CA SER A 340 79.52 11.50 -97.41
C SER A 340 79.07 11.23 -95.97
N TYR A 341 79.98 10.80 -95.09
CA TYR A 341 79.65 10.54 -93.67
C TYR A 341 79.30 11.82 -92.90
N GLN A 342 79.89 12.95 -93.27
CA GLN A 342 79.49 14.25 -92.71
C GLN A 342 78.04 14.58 -93.10
N SER A 343 77.67 14.40 -94.38
CA SER A 343 76.29 14.58 -94.83
C SER A 343 75.33 13.61 -94.12
N ASP A 344 75.71 12.34 -93.95
CA ASP A 344 74.89 11.36 -93.24
C ASP A 344 74.67 11.75 -91.77
N TYR A 345 75.71 12.25 -91.11
CA TYR A 345 75.63 12.75 -89.73
C TYR A 345 74.74 14.00 -89.62
N GLU A 346 74.88 14.96 -90.53
CA GLU A 346 74.05 16.18 -90.55
C GLU A 346 72.57 15.86 -90.79
N ILE A 347 72.27 14.93 -91.70
CA ILE A 347 70.90 14.44 -91.94
C ILE A 347 70.34 13.76 -90.68
N ALA A 348 71.10 12.85 -90.08
CA ALA A 348 70.67 12.13 -88.87
C ALA A 348 70.46 13.10 -87.68
N ARG A 349 71.37 14.05 -87.49
CA ARG A 349 71.29 15.08 -86.44
C ARG A 349 70.10 16.00 -86.61
N THR A 350 69.82 16.44 -87.84
CA THR A 350 68.65 17.29 -88.14
C THR A 350 67.36 16.53 -87.85
N ARG A 351 67.30 15.23 -88.19
CA ARG A 351 66.16 14.37 -87.87
C ARG A 351 65.95 14.22 -86.37
N GLU A 352 67.02 14.02 -85.60
CA GLU A 352 66.96 13.97 -84.13
C GLU A 352 66.44 15.28 -83.54
N GLN A 353 66.96 16.43 -83.97
CA GLN A 353 66.54 17.74 -83.50
C GLN A 353 65.08 18.04 -83.81
N ASN A 354 64.60 17.66 -85.00
CA ASN A 354 63.19 17.82 -85.37
C ASN A 354 62.28 16.97 -84.48
N LEU A 355 62.64 15.70 -84.24
CA LEU A 355 61.88 14.82 -83.34
C LEU A 355 61.91 15.31 -81.89
N GLU A 356 63.02 15.88 -81.43
CA GLU A 356 63.14 16.48 -80.09
C GLU A 356 62.28 17.74 -79.94
N ALA A 357 62.24 18.60 -80.96
CA ALA A 357 61.37 19.78 -81.00
C ALA A 357 59.89 19.40 -81.06
N GLU A 358 59.53 18.39 -81.85
CA GLU A 358 58.17 17.84 -81.92
C GLU A 358 57.74 17.22 -80.58
N LEU A 359 58.65 16.52 -79.89
CA LEU A 359 58.41 15.99 -78.53
C LEU A 359 58.14 17.12 -77.54
N ALA A 360 58.96 18.17 -77.54
CA ALA A 360 58.81 19.30 -76.64
C ALA A 360 57.46 20.02 -76.84
N ASN A 361 57.03 20.20 -78.09
CA ASN A 361 55.73 20.78 -78.43
C ASN A 361 54.57 19.89 -77.95
N LEU A 362 54.62 18.59 -78.22
CA LEU A 362 53.60 17.64 -77.75
C LEU A 362 53.51 17.55 -76.23
N VAL A 363 54.64 17.61 -75.52
CA VAL A 363 54.67 17.62 -74.04
C VAL A 363 54.06 18.91 -73.49
N SER A 364 54.36 20.07 -74.07
CA SER A 364 53.79 21.35 -73.66
C SER A 364 52.28 21.42 -73.92
N GLU A 365 51.83 20.95 -75.09
CA GLU A 365 50.42 20.84 -75.44
C GLU A 365 49.68 19.86 -74.51
N GLY A 366 50.31 18.71 -74.22
CA GLY A 366 49.82 17.72 -73.26
C GLY A 366 49.65 18.27 -71.84
N GLN A 367 50.56 19.13 -71.36
CA GLN A 367 50.46 19.75 -70.03
C GLN A 367 49.27 20.71 -69.90
N SER A 368 49.00 21.53 -70.93
CA SER A 368 47.84 22.43 -70.94
C SER A 368 46.53 21.66 -70.95
N THR A 369 46.44 20.65 -71.82
CA THR A 369 45.29 19.74 -71.91
C THR A 369 45.06 18.99 -70.60
N ASN A 370 46.13 18.54 -69.94
CA ASN A 370 46.02 17.86 -68.64
C ASN A 370 45.54 18.80 -67.53
N ARG A 371 45.99 20.08 -67.52
CA ARG A 371 45.54 21.08 -66.55
C ARG A 371 44.05 21.37 -66.70
N ASP A 372 43.56 21.51 -67.93
CA ASP A 372 42.15 21.75 -68.21
C ASP A 372 41.30 20.52 -67.83
N ARG A 373 41.82 19.30 -68.03
CA ARG A 373 41.14 18.08 -67.57
C ARG A 373 41.08 17.92 -66.06
N ILE A 374 42.11 18.35 -65.32
CA ILE A 374 42.06 18.34 -63.85
C ILE A 374 40.96 19.29 -63.36
N GLY A 375 40.85 20.49 -63.95
CA GLY A 375 39.77 21.43 -63.63
C GLY A 375 38.39 20.89 -63.98
N LEU A 376 38.27 20.18 -65.11
CA LEU A 376 37.03 19.47 -65.47
C LEU A 376 36.70 18.36 -64.47
N ALA A 377 37.68 17.52 -64.11
CA ALA A 377 37.49 16.41 -63.18
C ALA A 377 37.08 16.89 -61.77
N GLU A 378 37.59 18.04 -61.32
CA GLU A 378 37.16 18.67 -60.06
C GLU A 378 35.69 19.10 -60.10
N LEU A 379 35.26 19.73 -61.20
CA LEU A 379 33.86 20.13 -61.40
C LEU A 379 32.94 18.92 -61.56
N GLU A 380 33.35 17.90 -62.31
CA GLU A 380 32.59 16.64 -62.47
C GLU A 380 32.47 15.86 -61.16
N SER A 381 33.53 15.82 -60.35
CA SER A 381 33.50 15.23 -59.01
C SER A 381 32.54 16.00 -58.08
N SER A 382 32.54 17.33 -58.16
CA SER A 382 31.62 18.19 -57.40
C SER A 382 30.17 17.96 -57.83
N ALA A 383 29.89 17.92 -59.13
CA ALA A 383 28.58 17.61 -59.68
C ALA A 383 28.09 16.21 -59.24
N LYS A 384 28.97 15.20 -59.33
CA LYS A 384 28.68 13.84 -58.85
C LYS A 384 28.36 13.79 -57.36
N THR A 385 29.10 14.55 -56.54
CA THR A 385 28.84 14.64 -55.09
C THR A 385 27.47 15.24 -54.81
N TYR A 386 27.10 16.33 -55.49
CA TYR A 386 25.76 16.91 -55.36
C TYR A 386 24.67 15.94 -55.82
N HIS A 387 24.90 15.18 -56.91
CA HIS A 387 24.01 14.12 -57.35
C HIS A 387 23.81 13.04 -56.29
N THR A 388 24.88 12.50 -55.72
CA THR A 388 24.79 11.46 -54.68
C THR A 388 24.07 11.97 -53.43
N ILE A 389 24.35 13.21 -52.99
CA ILE A 389 23.64 13.81 -51.86
C ILE A 389 22.15 13.97 -52.21
N TYR A 390 21.83 14.53 -53.38
CA TYR A 390 20.45 14.71 -53.83
C TYR A 390 19.68 13.38 -53.89
N GLU A 391 20.26 12.32 -54.47
CA GLU A 391 19.66 10.99 -54.53
C GLU A 391 19.46 10.38 -53.13
N SER A 392 20.43 10.54 -52.22
CA SER A 392 20.28 10.06 -50.84
C SER A 392 19.14 10.75 -50.10
N PHE A 393 18.95 12.06 -50.32
CA PHE A 393 17.85 12.83 -49.74
C PHE A 393 16.50 12.48 -50.39
N LEU A 394 16.46 12.25 -51.71
CA LEU A 394 15.27 11.74 -52.40
C LEU A 394 14.85 10.38 -51.86
N GLY A 395 15.80 9.45 -51.67
CA GLY A 395 15.53 8.14 -51.07
C GLY A 395 14.95 8.27 -49.66
N ARG A 396 15.54 9.13 -48.83
CA ARG A 396 15.05 9.39 -47.47
C ARG A 396 13.69 10.09 -47.45
N TYR A 397 13.42 10.98 -48.39
CA TYR A 397 12.12 11.61 -48.54
C TYR A 397 11.04 10.62 -48.98
N ALA A 398 11.34 9.72 -49.92
CA ALA A 398 10.45 8.63 -50.30
C ALA A 398 10.13 7.70 -49.12
N GLU A 399 11.13 7.38 -48.29
CA GLU A 399 10.94 6.60 -47.06
C GLU A 399 10.03 7.32 -46.05
N VAL A 400 10.24 8.61 -45.82
CA VAL A 400 9.41 9.43 -44.91
C VAL A 400 7.96 9.54 -45.41
N ILE A 401 7.74 9.74 -46.71
CA ILE A 401 6.38 9.74 -47.31
C ILE A 401 5.71 8.38 -47.15
N GLN A 402 6.43 7.29 -47.39
CA GLN A 402 5.88 5.95 -47.24
C GLN A 402 5.44 5.69 -45.79
N GLN A 403 6.22 6.17 -44.81
CA GLN A 403 5.86 6.10 -43.39
C GLN A 403 4.68 7.02 -43.01
N GLU A 404 4.52 8.17 -43.67
CA GLU A 404 3.36 9.06 -43.47
C GLU A 404 2.03 8.36 -43.78
N SER A 405 2.02 7.43 -44.75
CA SER A 405 0.82 6.67 -45.12
C SER A 405 0.45 5.53 -44.16
N PHE A 406 1.39 5.05 -43.34
CA PHE A 406 1.16 3.96 -42.37
C PHE A 406 1.76 4.28 -40.99
N PRO A 407 1.16 5.22 -40.24
CA PRO A 407 1.61 5.49 -38.88
C PRO A 407 1.28 4.27 -37.98
N ILE A 408 2.31 3.54 -37.57
CA ILE A 408 2.16 2.41 -36.65
C ILE A 408 2.09 2.96 -35.22
N THR A 409 1.01 2.66 -34.51
CA THR A 409 0.84 2.99 -33.09
C THR A 409 1.83 2.20 -32.24
N GLU A 410 2.61 2.89 -31.40
CA GLU A 410 3.46 2.26 -30.38
C GLU A 410 2.66 1.76 -29.16
N ALA A 411 1.38 2.10 -29.08
CA ALA A 411 0.48 1.66 -28.02
C ALA A 411 -0.73 0.91 -28.58
N ARG A 412 -1.13 -0.16 -27.90
CA ARG A 412 -2.34 -0.92 -28.23
C ARG A 412 -3.14 -1.26 -26.99
N VAL A 413 -4.46 -1.21 -27.07
CA VAL A 413 -5.33 -1.67 -25.98
C VAL A 413 -5.31 -3.20 -25.95
N ILE A 414 -4.90 -3.79 -24.82
CA ILE A 414 -4.98 -5.23 -24.59
C ILE A 414 -6.41 -5.59 -24.20
N ASN A 415 -6.89 -4.94 -23.13
CA ASN A 415 -8.22 -5.16 -22.58
C ASN A 415 -8.94 -3.81 -22.55
N SER A 416 -10.07 -3.74 -23.23
CA SER A 416 -11.00 -2.63 -23.05
C SER A 416 -11.67 -2.74 -21.69
N ALA A 417 -11.87 -1.61 -21.02
CA ALA A 417 -12.64 -1.54 -19.79
C ALA A 417 -14.07 -2.01 -20.04
N SER A 418 -14.50 -3.00 -19.26
CA SER A 418 -15.89 -3.46 -19.21
C SER A 418 -16.59 -2.90 -17.97
N PRO A 419 -17.92 -2.70 -18.01
CA PRO A 419 -18.69 -2.29 -16.83
C PRO A 419 -18.58 -3.34 -15.72
N PRO A 420 -18.09 -3.00 -14.52
CA PRO A 420 -17.93 -3.97 -13.43
C PRO A 420 -19.29 -4.43 -12.90
N LEU A 421 -19.43 -5.75 -12.70
CA LEU A 421 -20.66 -6.37 -12.19
C LEU A 421 -20.86 -6.14 -10.67
N GLN A 422 -19.78 -5.89 -9.94
CA GLN A 422 -19.79 -5.68 -8.50
C GLN A 422 -19.33 -4.27 -8.15
N LYS A 423 -19.91 -3.69 -7.10
CA LYS A 423 -19.46 -2.40 -6.55
C LYS A 423 -18.04 -2.53 -6.01
N SER A 424 -17.18 -1.58 -6.33
CA SER A 424 -15.79 -1.53 -5.87
C SER A 424 -15.70 -0.94 -4.47
N LYS A 425 -16.52 0.07 -4.16
CA LYS A 425 -16.60 0.70 -2.83
C LYS A 425 -18.05 1.04 -2.45
N PRO A 426 -18.42 0.98 -1.15
CA PRO A 426 -17.72 0.30 -0.05
C PRO A 426 -17.89 -1.23 -0.11
N ILE A 427 -16.88 -1.97 0.38
CA ILE A 427 -16.91 -3.43 0.44
C ILE A 427 -17.87 -3.87 1.55
N THR A 428 -19.03 -4.43 1.19
CA THR A 428 -20.09 -4.81 2.14
C THR A 428 -19.58 -5.69 3.28
N SER A 429 -18.79 -6.72 2.96
CA SER A 429 -18.26 -7.66 3.96
C SER A 429 -17.31 -6.99 4.94
N LEU A 430 -16.44 -6.08 4.46
CA LEU A 430 -15.50 -5.36 5.30
C LEU A 430 -16.22 -4.42 6.28
N VAL A 431 -17.20 -3.65 5.80
CA VAL A 431 -17.96 -2.73 6.67
C VAL A 431 -18.75 -3.49 7.73
N LEU A 432 -19.38 -4.62 7.38
CA LEU A 432 -20.08 -5.46 8.34
C LEU A 432 -19.12 -6.09 9.36
N ALA A 433 -17.95 -6.56 8.93
CA ALA A 433 -16.94 -7.12 9.81
C ALA A 433 -16.43 -6.08 10.83
N ILE A 434 -16.09 -4.88 10.35
CA ILE A 434 -15.63 -3.78 11.22
C ILE A 434 -16.73 -3.37 12.20
N SER A 435 -17.96 -3.19 11.73
CA SER A 435 -19.09 -2.78 12.58
C SER A 435 -19.38 -3.82 13.68
N THR A 436 -19.32 -5.10 13.33
CA THR A 436 -19.54 -6.20 14.28
C THR A 436 -18.40 -6.31 15.29
N ALA A 437 -17.14 -6.25 14.84
CA ALA A 437 -15.97 -6.30 15.71
C ALA A 437 -15.95 -5.12 16.69
N PHE A 438 -16.24 -3.91 16.20
CA PHE A 438 -16.36 -2.73 17.04
C PHE A 438 -17.48 -2.86 18.08
N GLY A 439 -18.64 -3.39 17.67
CA GLY A 439 -19.74 -3.70 18.56
C GLY A 439 -19.36 -4.67 19.69
N ILE A 440 -18.62 -5.74 19.38
CA ILE A 440 -18.15 -6.72 20.38
C ILE A 440 -17.19 -6.06 21.37
N ILE A 441 -16.21 -5.30 20.89
CA ILE A 441 -15.23 -4.61 21.75
C ILE A 441 -15.93 -3.63 22.67
N LEU A 442 -16.83 -2.81 22.13
CA LEU A 442 -17.60 -1.84 22.91
C LEU A 442 -18.51 -2.52 23.94
N SER A 443 -19.12 -3.66 23.58
CA SER A 443 -19.96 -4.42 24.50
C SER A 443 -19.18 -4.95 25.70
N PHE A 444 -17.94 -5.42 25.49
CA PHE A 444 -17.07 -5.85 26.58
C PHE A 444 -16.68 -4.68 27.48
N GLY A 445 -16.34 -3.52 26.91
CA GLY A 445 -16.01 -2.31 27.66
C GLY A 445 -17.16 -1.82 28.53
N VAL A 446 -18.37 -1.72 27.98
CA VAL A 446 -19.56 -1.30 28.74
C VAL A 446 -19.95 -2.33 29.80
N ALA A 447 -19.88 -3.63 29.49
CA ALA A 447 -20.14 -4.70 30.45
C ALA A 447 -19.13 -4.67 31.62
N ALA A 448 -17.84 -4.49 31.33
CA ALA A 448 -16.79 -4.40 32.34
C ALA A 448 -16.95 -3.15 33.21
N LEU A 449 -17.28 -2.00 32.62
CA LEU A 449 -17.51 -0.76 33.36
C LEU A 449 -18.72 -0.88 34.29
N ARG A 450 -19.82 -1.48 33.81
CA ARG A 450 -21.01 -1.70 34.63
C ARG A 450 -20.73 -2.64 35.81
N GLU A 451 -19.94 -3.69 35.61
CA GLU A 451 -19.54 -4.61 36.68
C GLU A 451 -18.57 -3.93 37.66
N ALA A 452 -17.65 -3.09 37.18
CA ALA A 452 -16.71 -2.36 38.03
C ALA A 452 -17.40 -1.31 38.93
N ILE A 453 -18.57 -0.81 38.50
CA ILE A 453 -19.38 0.14 39.27
C ILE A 453 -20.29 -0.57 40.30
N ASP A 454 -20.59 -1.87 40.14
CA ASP A 454 -21.41 -2.62 41.10
C ASP A 454 -20.58 -3.01 42.34
N GLY A 455 -20.66 -2.18 43.39
CA GLY A 455 -19.92 -2.35 44.65
C GLY A 455 -20.72 -3.01 45.78
N THR A 456 -21.72 -3.84 45.48
CA THR A 456 -22.65 -4.44 46.46
C THR A 456 -22.37 -5.93 46.74
N PHE A 457 -22.86 -6.46 47.87
CA PHE A 457 -22.75 -7.89 48.18
C PHE A 457 -23.73 -8.72 47.35
N ARG A 458 -23.19 -9.64 46.52
CA ARG A 458 -23.94 -10.56 45.67
C ARG A 458 -23.71 -12.04 46.00
N THR A 459 -22.55 -12.39 46.58
CA THR A 459 -22.18 -13.78 46.92
C THR A 459 -21.70 -13.94 48.35
N GLN A 460 -21.79 -15.16 48.90
CA GLN A 460 -21.24 -15.47 50.21
C GLN A 460 -19.71 -15.29 50.25
N LYS A 461 -19.03 -15.61 49.14
CA LYS A 461 -17.58 -15.45 48.99
C LYS A 461 -17.15 -13.97 49.12
N GLN A 462 -17.93 -13.04 48.57
CA GLN A 462 -17.64 -11.61 48.70
C GLN A 462 -17.70 -11.14 50.15
N ILE A 463 -18.64 -11.66 50.96
CA ILE A 463 -18.71 -11.38 52.40
C ILE A 463 -17.44 -11.88 53.10
N GLN A 464 -17.06 -13.14 52.86
CA GLN A 464 -15.88 -13.73 53.48
C GLN A 464 -14.57 -13.02 53.08
N GLN A 465 -14.44 -12.64 51.81
CA GLN A 465 -13.25 -11.94 51.30
C GLN A 465 -13.19 -10.48 51.75
N ALA A 466 -14.31 -9.76 51.69
CA ALA A 466 -14.36 -8.33 51.98
C ALA A 466 -14.31 -8.04 53.49
N LEU A 467 -15.07 -8.81 54.28
CA LEU A 467 -15.24 -8.58 55.72
C LEU A 467 -14.33 -9.47 56.57
N ARG A 468 -13.72 -10.53 56.00
CA ARG A 468 -12.92 -11.54 56.72
C ARG A 468 -13.72 -12.30 57.80
N THR A 469 -15.04 -12.36 57.63
CA THR A 469 -15.99 -12.97 58.58
C THR A 469 -16.81 -14.06 57.87
N LYS A 470 -17.31 -15.04 58.62
CA LYS A 470 -18.16 -16.10 58.05
C LYS A 470 -19.53 -15.53 57.67
N CYS A 471 -20.03 -15.89 56.49
CA CYS A 471 -21.44 -15.76 56.15
C CYS A 471 -22.21 -16.87 56.87
N LEU A 472 -23.05 -16.52 57.84
CA LEU A 472 -23.81 -17.46 58.66
C LEU A 472 -24.93 -18.11 57.84
N ALA A 473 -25.67 -17.30 57.10
CA ALA A 473 -26.81 -17.75 56.33
C ALA A 473 -27.17 -16.77 55.21
N VAL A 474 -27.90 -17.30 54.22
CA VAL A 474 -28.49 -16.54 53.11
C VAL A 474 -30.01 -16.68 53.25
N VAL A 475 -30.67 -15.57 53.58
CA VAL A 475 -32.12 -15.54 53.81
C VAL A 475 -32.80 -15.10 52.50
N PRO A 476 -33.67 -15.94 51.90
CA PRO A 476 -34.30 -15.62 50.63
C PRO A 476 -35.31 -14.48 50.75
N SER A 477 -35.44 -13.66 49.71
CA SER A 477 -36.53 -12.69 49.62
C SER A 477 -37.85 -13.41 49.42
N ILE A 478 -38.78 -13.23 50.35
CA ILE A 478 -40.14 -13.75 50.21
C ILE A 478 -40.95 -12.71 49.45
N GLY A 479 -41.40 -13.05 48.24
CA GLY A 479 -42.36 -12.21 47.51
C GLY A 479 -43.73 -12.24 48.20
N ASN A 480 -44.43 -11.11 48.21
CA ASN A 480 -45.75 -10.92 48.84
C ASN A 480 -46.92 -11.70 48.19
N ARG A 481 -46.67 -12.93 47.70
CA ARG A 481 -47.64 -13.75 46.93
C ARG A 481 -48.38 -14.81 47.75
N LEU A 482 -48.18 -14.88 49.06
CA LEU A 482 -48.86 -15.83 49.93
C LEU A 482 -49.53 -15.10 51.10
N GLY A 483 -50.48 -14.24 50.76
CA GLY A 483 -51.45 -13.64 51.68
C GLY A 483 -52.86 -14.01 51.26
N ARG A 484 -53.17 -15.32 51.24
CA ARG A 484 -54.52 -15.89 51.27
C ARG A 484 -54.41 -17.42 51.42
N GLY A 485 -54.43 -17.88 52.67
CA GLY A 485 -54.84 -19.25 52.99
C GLY A 485 -56.32 -19.46 52.59
N PRO A 486 -56.79 -20.71 52.48
CA PRO A 486 -58.03 -21.05 51.79
C PRO A 486 -59.24 -20.57 52.59
N ALA A 487 -59.78 -19.41 52.24
CA ALA A 487 -61.15 -19.08 52.57
C ALA A 487 -62.07 -20.10 51.89
N ALA A 488 -62.94 -20.70 52.70
CA ALA A 488 -63.88 -21.74 52.34
C ALA A 488 -64.51 -21.51 50.95
N ARG A 489 -64.43 -22.55 50.13
CA ARG A 489 -65.30 -22.73 48.96
C ARG A 489 -66.74 -22.54 49.42
N ARG A 490 -67.35 -21.44 48.99
CA ARG A 490 -68.81 -21.31 48.94
C ARG A 490 -69.20 -21.37 47.47
N ASP A 491 -69.73 -22.53 47.10
CA ASP A 491 -70.31 -22.79 45.80
C ASP A 491 -71.40 -21.78 45.47
N GLY A 492 -71.50 -21.43 44.18
CA GLY A 492 -72.76 -20.98 43.61
C GLY A 492 -72.68 -19.81 42.65
N ARG A 493 -72.69 -20.16 41.36
CA ARG A 493 -73.57 -19.56 40.33
C ARG A 493 -73.19 -18.17 39.78
N TRP A 494 -72.84 -18.19 38.48
CA TRP A 494 -72.76 -17.05 37.59
C TRP A 494 -74.00 -16.13 37.66
N GLY A 495 -73.79 -14.82 37.71
CA GLY A 495 -74.84 -13.84 37.44
C GLY A 495 -74.46 -12.36 37.68
N ARG A 496 -74.34 -11.61 36.57
CA ARG A 496 -74.58 -10.16 36.38
C ARG A 496 -73.71 -9.09 37.09
N ARG A 497 -73.01 -8.34 36.22
CA ARG A 497 -73.01 -6.87 36.05
C ARG A 497 -73.66 -6.03 37.16
N ARG A 498 -72.89 -5.13 37.80
CA ARG A 498 -73.16 -3.67 37.83
C ARG A 498 -72.04 -2.84 38.45
N GLU A 499 -71.96 -1.62 37.95
CA GLU A 499 -71.23 -0.45 38.44
C GLU A 499 -71.71 -0.01 39.84
N SER A 500 -70.79 0.52 40.64
CA SER A 500 -70.82 1.87 41.28
C SER A 500 -69.92 1.88 42.51
N GLY A 501 -69.33 3.03 42.82
CA GLY A 501 -68.28 3.19 43.81
C GLY A 501 -68.71 2.98 45.27
N ASP A 502 -67.70 2.75 46.10
CA ASP A 502 -67.65 3.13 47.51
C ASP A 502 -66.18 3.08 47.98
N GLU A 503 -65.85 3.94 48.93
CA GLU A 503 -64.56 4.09 49.63
C GLU A 503 -63.98 2.76 50.16
N PRO A 504 -62.65 2.66 50.37
CA PRO A 504 -62.07 1.47 50.98
C PRO A 504 -62.60 1.30 52.42
N PRO A 505 -63.07 0.11 52.82
CA PRO A 505 -63.62 -0.10 54.15
C PRO A 505 -62.52 -0.03 55.22
N ALA A 506 -62.84 0.64 56.32
CA ALA A 506 -62.11 0.55 57.58
C ALA A 506 -62.04 -0.92 58.04
N ALA A 507 -60.86 -1.35 58.48
CA ALA A 507 -60.63 -2.69 58.99
C ALA A 507 -61.58 -2.97 60.18
N THR A 508 -62.48 -3.93 60.01
CA THR A 508 -63.23 -4.54 61.10
C THR A 508 -62.28 -5.40 61.92
N GLU A 509 -62.05 -5.00 63.17
CA GLU A 509 -61.27 -5.70 64.18
C GLU A 509 -61.99 -6.99 64.61
N ASP A 510 -61.48 -8.16 64.18
CA ASP A 510 -61.88 -9.45 64.75
C ASP A 510 -61.23 -9.63 66.13
N SER A 511 -62.06 -9.73 67.16
CA SER A 511 -61.69 -9.80 68.59
C SER A 511 -61.17 -11.17 69.06
N THR A 512 -60.54 -11.96 68.19
CA THR A 512 -60.17 -13.37 68.48
C THR A 512 -58.67 -13.65 68.54
N THR A 513 -57.79 -12.67 68.30
CA THR A 513 -56.34 -12.86 68.45
C THR A 513 -55.91 -12.74 69.92
N PRO A 514 -55.10 -13.68 70.45
CA PRO A 514 -54.51 -13.54 71.77
C PRO A 514 -53.72 -12.22 71.88
N PRO A 515 -53.73 -11.54 73.04
CA PRO A 515 -53.10 -10.22 73.19
C PRO A 515 -51.59 -10.18 72.91
N TRP A 516 -50.95 -11.35 72.86
CA TRP A 516 -49.51 -11.57 72.70
C TRP A 516 -49.19 -12.53 71.53
N ALA A 517 -50.17 -12.80 70.66
CA ALA A 517 -49.95 -13.56 69.44
C ALA A 517 -49.35 -12.66 68.34
N ILE A 518 -48.28 -13.14 67.72
CA ILE A 518 -47.58 -12.42 66.66
C ILE A 518 -48.34 -12.60 65.34
N ALA A 519 -49.02 -11.53 64.90
CA ALA A 519 -49.95 -11.59 63.77
C ALA A 519 -49.28 -11.51 62.39
N GLU A 520 -48.03 -11.02 62.30
CA GLU A 520 -47.36 -10.83 61.00
C GLU A 520 -46.73 -12.14 60.48
N PRO A 521 -47.20 -12.69 59.33
CA PRO A 521 -46.76 -14.00 58.84
C PRO A 521 -45.26 -14.11 58.52
N LEU A 522 -44.59 -12.98 58.23
CA LEU A 522 -43.16 -12.96 57.96
C LEU A 522 -42.32 -13.14 59.23
N MET A 523 -42.80 -12.63 60.37
CA MET A 523 -42.09 -12.69 61.65
C MET A 523 -42.21 -14.05 62.34
N ARG A 524 -43.19 -14.86 61.91
CA ARG A 524 -43.48 -16.21 62.43
C ARG A 524 -43.11 -17.38 61.52
N ARG A 525 -42.63 -17.08 60.31
CA ARG A 525 -42.41 -18.08 59.26
C ARG A 525 -41.44 -19.20 59.64
N SER A 526 -40.45 -18.93 60.50
CA SER A 526 -39.51 -19.97 60.93
C SER A 526 -40.19 -21.16 61.62
N VAL A 527 -41.32 -20.91 62.27
CA VAL A 527 -42.15 -21.92 62.95
C VAL A 527 -43.26 -22.42 62.03
N ASP A 528 -43.92 -21.53 61.30
CA ASP A 528 -45.04 -21.90 60.41
C ASP A 528 -44.58 -22.77 59.22
N GLU A 529 -43.35 -22.57 58.72
CA GLU A 529 -42.76 -23.34 57.62
C GLU A 529 -41.39 -23.95 58.00
N PRO A 530 -41.34 -24.96 58.88
CA PRO A 530 -40.10 -25.40 59.53
C PRO A 530 -39.07 -26.09 58.61
N LEU A 531 -39.53 -26.54 57.42
CA LEU A 531 -38.73 -27.20 56.38
C LEU A 531 -38.34 -26.25 55.23
N SER A 532 -38.66 -24.96 55.32
CA SER A 532 -38.36 -23.99 54.26
C SER A 532 -36.86 -23.62 54.23
N ILE A 533 -36.37 -23.20 53.06
CA ILE A 533 -35.01 -22.63 52.89
C ILE A 533 -34.84 -21.39 53.79
N PHE A 534 -35.93 -20.66 54.02
CA PHE A 534 -35.96 -19.53 54.93
C PHE A 534 -35.65 -19.98 56.36
N THR A 535 -36.31 -21.02 56.87
CA THR A 535 -36.07 -21.55 58.22
C THR A 535 -34.70 -22.19 58.37
N GLU A 536 -34.20 -22.85 57.33
CA GLU A 536 -32.87 -23.46 57.35
C GLU A 536 -31.76 -22.41 57.58
N ALA A 537 -31.94 -21.20 57.06
CA ALA A 537 -31.04 -20.07 57.36
C ALA A 537 -30.97 -19.75 58.85
N PHE A 538 -32.11 -19.77 59.55
CA PHE A 538 -32.17 -19.54 61.01
C PHE A 538 -31.62 -20.71 61.82
N ARG A 539 -31.82 -21.96 61.37
CA ARG A 539 -31.18 -23.14 61.98
C ARG A 539 -29.66 -23.03 61.92
N ALA A 540 -29.10 -22.59 60.79
CA ALA A 540 -27.66 -22.37 60.63
C ALA A 540 -27.12 -21.30 61.61
N ILE A 541 -27.86 -20.21 61.82
CA ILE A 541 -27.52 -19.18 62.82
C ILE A 541 -27.55 -19.78 64.23
N LYS A 542 -28.64 -20.49 64.59
CA LYS A 542 -28.80 -21.16 65.89
C LYS A 542 -27.65 -22.11 66.19
N VAL A 543 -27.34 -23.04 65.28
CA VAL A 543 -26.25 -24.01 65.46
C VAL A 543 -24.91 -23.29 65.64
N THR A 544 -24.66 -22.23 64.87
CA THR A 544 -23.41 -21.46 65.03
C THR A 544 -23.34 -20.73 66.38
N ALA A 545 -24.46 -20.19 66.87
CA ALA A 545 -24.56 -19.56 68.19
C ALA A 545 -24.36 -20.58 69.33
N GLU A 546 -24.86 -21.81 69.17
CA GLU A 546 -24.72 -22.90 70.14
C GLU A 546 -23.27 -23.39 70.25
N LEU A 547 -22.63 -23.64 69.10
CA LEU A 547 -21.26 -24.17 69.01
C LEU A 547 -20.17 -23.19 69.46
N ARG A 548 -20.46 -21.88 69.50
CA ARG A 548 -19.48 -20.89 69.92
C ARG A 548 -19.42 -20.82 71.46
N PRO A 549 -18.25 -21.04 72.09
CA PRO A 549 -18.12 -20.97 73.54
C PRO A 549 -18.37 -19.53 73.99
N ALA A 550 -19.38 -19.33 74.84
CA ALA A 550 -19.70 -18.02 75.39
C ALA A 550 -18.89 -17.74 76.66
N VAL A 551 -18.69 -16.46 76.98
CA VAL A 551 -18.04 -16.01 78.22
C VAL A 551 -18.91 -16.35 79.45
N ARG A 552 -20.22 -16.49 79.25
CA ARG A 552 -21.24 -16.79 80.28
C ARG A 552 -22.17 -17.90 79.76
N ASP A 553 -22.73 -18.71 80.66
CA ASP A 553 -23.64 -19.81 80.30
C ASP A 553 -24.93 -19.34 79.62
N ASN A 554 -25.43 -18.14 79.96
CA ASN A 554 -26.66 -17.56 79.42
C ASN A 554 -26.31 -16.50 78.37
N LYS A 555 -26.78 -16.71 77.13
CA LYS A 555 -26.27 -16.02 75.93
C LYS A 555 -27.14 -14.83 75.53
N VAL A 556 -26.55 -13.63 75.50
CA VAL A 556 -27.17 -12.43 74.92
C VAL A 556 -26.72 -12.29 73.46
N ILE A 557 -27.66 -12.40 72.52
CA ILE A 557 -27.40 -12.30 71.08
C ILE A 557 -28.08 -11.04 70.54
N GLY A 558 -27.27 -10.07 70.11
CA GLY A 558 -27.76 -8.87 69.44
C GLY A 558 -27.85 -9.06 67.93
N VAL A 559 -28.93 -8.56 67.33
CA VAL A 559 -29.11 -8.51 65.87
C VAL A 559 -29.07 -7.05 65.44
N THR A 560 -28.11 -6.69 64.59
CA THR A 560 -27.96 -5.32 64.06
C THR A 560 -27.72 -5.36 62.55
N SER A 561 -27.78 -4.20 61.91
CA SER A 561 -27.69 -4.02 60.45
C SER A 561 -26.79 -2.84 60.10
N THR A 562 -26.37 -2.73 58.84
CA THR A 562 -25.60 -1.55 58.38
C THR A 562 -26.51 -0.34 58.21
N LEU A 563 -27.65 -0.56 57.56
CA LEU A 563 -28.61 0.47 57.19
C LEU A 563 -30.01 0.13 57.72
N PRO A 564 -30.89 1.12 57.91
CA PRO A 564 -32.30 0.87 58.20
C PRO A 564 -32.95 -0.03 57.14
N ASN A 565 -33.98 -0.76 57.54
CA ASN A 565 -34.79 -1.64 56.68
C ASN A 565 -34.06 -2.85 56.07
N GLU A 566 -32.87 -3.24 56.54
CA GLU A 566 -32.19 -4.47 56.06
C GLU A 566 -32.82 -5.78 56.61
N GLY A 567 -33.79 -5.67 57.52
CA GLY A 567 -34.57 -6.80 58.06
C GLY A 567 -34.05 -7.41 59.37
N LYS A 568 -33.33 -6.61 60.17
CA LYS A 568 -32.84 -6.96 61.51
C LYS A 568 -33.93 -7.52 62.44
N SER A 569 -35.06 -6.84 62.55
CA SER A 569 -36.18 -7.18 63.43
C SER A 569 -36.86 -8.48 63.01
N THR A 570 -37.04 -8.68 61.70
CA THR A 570 -37.53 -9.94 61.13
C THR A 570 -36.58 -11.10 61.47
N ILE A 571 -35.27 -10.87 61.40
CA ILE A 571 -34.27 -11.90 61.71
C ILE A 571 -34.24 -12.20 63.21
N ALA A 572 -34.28 -11.17 64.06
CA ALA A 572 -34.32 -11.31 65.52
C ALA A 572 -35.55 -12.11 65.98
N CYS A 573 -36.74 -11.75 65.48
CA CYS A 573 -37.98 -12.42 65.84
C CYS A 573 -38.02 -13.89 65.39
N ASN A 574 -37.72 -14.18 64.11
CA ASN A 574 -37.73 -15.55 63.61
C ASN A 574 -36.67 -16.44 64.27
N LEU A 575 -35.51 -15.87 64.65
CA LEU A 575 -34.48 -16.59 65.41
C LEU A 575 -34.95 -16.89 66.83
N ALA A 576 -35.56 -15.92 67.52
CA ALA A 576 -36.06 -16.08 68.88
C ALA A 576 -37.17 -17.14 68.93
N MET A 577 -38.13 -17.08 68.01
CA MET A 577 -39.19 -18.09 67.89
C MET A 577 -38.64 -19.49 67.62
N LEU A 578 -37.68 -19.63 66.69
CA LEU A 578 -37.09 -20.93 66.38
C LEU A 578 -36.32 -21.52 67.58
N MET A 579 -35.71 -20.68 68.42
CA MET A 579 -35.05 -21.11 69.64
C MET A 579 -36.05 -21.49 70.74
N ALA A 580 -37.15 -20.74 70.89
CA ALA A 580 -38.23 -21.01 71.82
C ALA A 580 -38.98 -22.30 71.48
N ASP A 581 -39.37 -22.48 70.22
CA ASP A 581 -40.00 -23.70 69.68
C ASP A 581 -39.12 -24.96 69.89
N ALA A 582 -37.79 -24.78 69.92
CA ALA A 582 -36.86 -25.85 70.25
C ALA A 582 -36.74 -26.15 71.76
N GLY A 583 -37.61 -25.58 72.60
CA GLY A 583 -37.71 -25.82 74.04
C GLY A 583 -36.74 -25.02 74.90
N LYS A 584 -36.14 -23.94 74.38
CA LYS A 584 -35.27 -23.06 75.16
C LYS A 584 -36.08 -21.94 75.81
N ARG A 585 -35.64 -21.48 76.98
CA ARG A 585 -36.23 -20.28 77.60
C ARG A 585 -35.63 -19.05 76.92
N VAL A 586 -36.40 -18.41 76.04
CA VAL A 586 -35.95 -17.29 75.21
C VAL A 586 -36.79 -16.06 75.51
N ILE A 587 -36.13 -14.91 75.62
CA ILE A 587 -36.78 -13.60 75.63
C ILE A 587 -36.29 -12.74 74.46
N LEU A 588 -37.21 -12.06 73.78
CA LEU A 588 -36.92 -11.06 72.74
C LEU A 588 -37.11 -9.66 73.30
N LEU A 589 -36.05 -8.85 73.21
CA LEU A 589 -36.01 -7.46 73.69
C LEU A 589 -35.87 -6.49 72.51
N ASP A 590 -36.78 -5.52 72.42
CA ASP A 590 -36.72 -4.44 71.43
C ASP A 590 -35.90 -3.26 71.96
N LEU A 591 -34.68 -3.05 71.46
CA LEU A 591 -33.80 -1.94 71.83
C LEU A 591 -33.63 -0.89 70.73
N ASP A 592 -34.46 -0.92 69.68
CA ASP A 592 -34.45 0.12 68.66
C ASP A 592 -35.30 1.33 69.11
N LEU A 593 -34.72 2.15 69.99
CA LEU A 593 -35.33 3.38 70.52
C LEU A 593 -35.67 4.42 69.44
N ARG A 594 -35.10 4.28 68.23
CA ARG A 594 -35.28 5.23 67.12
C ARG A 594 -36.42 4.82 66.21
N SER A 595 -36.52 3.52 65.89
CA SER A 595 -37.58 2.96 65.05
C SER A 595 -38.10 1.64 65.63
N PRO A 596 -38.91 1.69 66.72
CA PRO A 596 -39.43 0.50 67.36
C PRO A 596 -40.42 -0.21 66.45
N THR A 597 -39.95 -1.23 65.74
CA THR A 597 -40.77 -2.02 64.80
C THR A 597 -41.41 -3.23 65.46
N LEU A 598 -40.83 -3.76 66.54
CA LEU A 598 -41.34 -4.98 67.16
C LEU A 598 -42.58 -4.70 68.02
N ALA A 599 -42.63 -3.57 68.72
CA ALA A 599 -43.80 -3.20 69.53
C ALA A 599 -45.09 -3.05 68.71
N SER A 600 -45.03 -2.44 67.52
CA SER A 600 -46.20 -2.24 66.64
C SER A 600 -46.64 -3.51 65.89
N VAL A 601 -45.76 -4.51 65.77
CA VAL A 601 -45.97 -5.70 64.95
C VAL A 601 -46.26 -6.95 65.80
N LEU A 602 -45.58 -7.10 66.93
CA LEU A 602 -45.62 -8.31 67.74
C LEU A 602 -46.74 -8.30 68.78
N VAL A 603 -47.25 -7.12 69.17
CA VAL A 603 -48.24 -7.00 70.26
C VAL A 603 -49.37 -6.06 69.84
N PRO A 604 -50.60 -6.55 69.60
CA PRO A 604 -51.74 -5.69 69.27
C PRO A 604 -52.15 -4.74 70.42
N ARG A 605 -51.90 -5.11 71.69
CA ARG A 605 -52.26 -4.33 72.89
C ARG A 605 -51.24 -4.47 74.04
N PRO A 606 -50.06 -3.86 73.91
CA PRO A 606 -49.07 -3.85 74.98
C PRO A 606 -49.50 -2.98 76.18
N THR A 607 -49.30 -3.47 77.42
CA THR A 607 -49.70 -2.75 78.66
C THR A 607 -48.55 -2.08 79.42
N ALA A 608 -47.31 -2.57 79.29
CA ALA A 608 -46.10 -2.00 79.91
C ALA A 608 -44.85 -2.48 79.15
N GLY A 609 -43.80 -1.66 79.07
CA GLY A 609 -42.54 -2.00 78.38
C GLY A 609 -41.32 -2.00 79.29
N TRP A 610 -40.15 -2.34 78.75
CA TRP A 610 -38.92 -2.33 79.56
C TRP A 610 -38.55 -0.95 80.10
N PHE A 611 -38.91 0.13 79.39
CA PHE A 611 -38.70 1.49 79.87
C PHE A 611 -39.50 1.78 81.16
N ASP A 612 -40.75 1.32 81.23
CA ASP A 612 -41.58 1.44 82.43
C ASP A 612 -41.04 0.63 83.62
N VAL A 613 -40.33 -0.46 83.33
CA VAL A 613 -39.64 -1.28 84.35
C VAL A 613 -38.42 -0.55 84.89
N LEU A 614 -37.64 0.13 84.04
CA LEU A 614 -36.50 0.93 84.48
C LEU A 614 -36.92 2.14 85.33
N ASP A 615 -38.01 2.81 84.94
CA ASP A 615 -38.57 3.93 85.68
C ASP A 615 -39.34 3.50 86.95
N GLY A 616 -39.42 2.20 87.25
CA GLY A 616 -40.11 1.66 88.42
C GLY A 616 -41.63 1.77 88.38
N ARG A 617 -42.22 2.09 87.22
CA ARG A 617 -43.67 2.26 87.01
C ARG A 617 -44.40 0.92 86.84
N ALA A 618 -43.69 -0.13 86.43
CA ALA A 618 -44.20 -1.48 86.27
C ALA A 618 -43.22 -2.53 86.81
N ALA A 619 -43.74 -3.64 87.36
CA ALA A 619 -42.92 -4.79 87.70
C ALA A 619 -42.54 -5.57 86.42
N LEU A 620 -41.35 -6.19 86.40
CA LEU A 620 -40.84 -6.95 85.25
C LEU A 620 -41.83 -8.01 84.75
N ASP A 621 -42.48 -8.75 85.64
CA ASP A 621 -43.46 -9.79 85.27
C ASP A 621 -44.72 -9.25 84.58
N ARG A 622 -45.04 -7.95 84.77
CA ARG A 622 -46.18 -7.30 84.09
C ARG A 622 -45.82 -6.75 82.71
N ALA A 623 -44.53 -6.57 82.43
CA ALA A 623 -44.03 -6.07 81.15
C ALA A 623 -43.65 -7.19 80.16
N ILE A 624 -43.52 -8.43 80.65
CA ILE A 624 -43.23 -9.60 79.82
C ILE A 624 -44.55 -10.19 79.30
N GLY A 625 -44.68 -10.30 77.97
CA GLY A 625 -45.75 -11.06 77.32
C GLY A 625 -45.21 -12.39 76.78
N CYS A 626 -45.95 -13.48 76.91
CA CYS A 626 -45.56 -14.79 76.40
C CYS A 626 -46.33 -15.09 75.10
N GLU A 627 -45.70 -15.64 74.05
CA GLU A 627 -46.37 -16.06 72.81
C GLU A 627 -46.95 -17.49 72.95
N PRO A 628 -48.16 -17.81 72.42
CA PRO A 628 -48.89 -19.02 72.82
C PRO A 628 -48.33 -20.32 72.30
N ASP A 629 -47.77 -20.27 71.10
CA ASP A 629 -47.51 -21.48 70.33
C ASP A 629 -46.08 -21.96 70.56
N THR A 630 -45.15 -21.04 70.82
CA THR A 630 -43.72 -21.30 71.02
C THR A 630 -43.25 -21.10 72.46
N GLY A 631 -44.01 -20.37 73.29
CA GLY A 631 -43.58 -19.98 74.63
C GLY A 631 -42.49 -18.91 74.63
N LEU A 632 -42.32 -18.16 73.54
CA LEU A 632 -41.38 -17.04 73.45
C LEU A 632 -41.85 -15.89 74.34
N ASP A 633 -40.99 -15.44 75.26
CA ASP A 633 -41.26 -14.24 76.04
C ASP A 633 -40.81 -12.99 75.26
N LEU A 634 -41.60 -11.93 75.35
CA LEU A 634 -41.46 -10.69 74.62
C LEU A 634 -41.41 -9.55 75.62
N LEU A 635 -40.40 -8.69 75.49
CA LEU A 635 -40.26 -7.49 76.28
C LEU A 635 -40.21 -6.27 75.34
N PRO A 636 -41.38 -5.67 75.02
CA PRO A 636 -41.49 -4.58 74.06
C PRO A 636 -40.98 -3.24 74.63
N LEU A 637 -40.66 -2.33 73.72
CA LEU A 637 -40.44 -0.91 74.00
C LEU A 637 -41.76 -0.15 73.84
N LEU A 638 -42.22 0.51 74.92
CA LEU A 638 -43.50 1.23 74.96
C LEU A 638 -43.31 2.64 75.53
N GLY A 639 -44.06 3.59 74.97
CA GLY A 639 -44.30 4.89 75.59
C GLY A 639 -43.07 5.79 75.79
N THR A 640 -42.46 6.29 74.71
CA THR A 640 -41.63 7.50 74.81
C THR A 640 -41.82 8.40 73.59
N ASP A 641 -42.16 9.68 73.84
CA ASP A 641 -41.73 10.77 72.94
C ASP A 641 -40.20 10.66 72.86
N HIS A 642 -39.66 10.42 71.67
CA HIS A 642 -38.27 10.03 71.41
C HIS A 642 -37.25 10.62 72.42
N PRO A 643 -36.67 9.81 73.32
CA PRO A 643 -35.73 10.33 74.30
C PRO A 643 -34.46 10.78 73.56
N MET A 644 -34.11 12.06 73.69
CA MET A 644 -32.96 12.69 73.02
C MET A 644 -31.59 12.07 73.40
N HIS A 645 -31.55 11.19 74.41
CA HIS A 645 -30.34 10.54 74.96
C HIS A 645 -30.52 9.01 75.11
N SER A 646 -30.75 8.32 73.99
CA SER A 646 -30.94 6.86 73.95
C SER A 646 -29.71 6.06 74.45
N ASP A 647 -28.51 6.58 74.25
CA ASP A 647 -27.25 5.96 74.64
C ASP A 647 -26.98 5.99 76.15
N GLU A 648 -27.38 7.05 76.84
CA GLU A 648 -27.27 7.17 78.30
C GLU A 648 -28.19 6.17 79.01
N ILE A 649 -29.40 5.96 78.49
CA ILE A 649 -30.36 4.98 79.02
C ILE A 649 -29.81 3.56 78.86
N LEU A 650 -29.29 3.25 77.67
CA LEU A 650 -28.74 1.92 77.35
C LEU A 650 -27.42 1.60 78.07
N SER A 651 -26.68 2.61 78.52
CA SER A 651 -25.46 2.45 79.33
C SER A 651 -25.71 2.58 80.84
N SER A 652 -26.96 2.80 81.26
CA SER A 652 -27.29 2.99 82.67
C SER A 652 -27.08 1.72 83.52
N PRO A 653 -26.75 1.87 84.83
CA PRO A 653 -26.69 0.74 85.75
C PRO A 653 -28.03 0.01 85.91
N ALA A 654 -29.15 0.75 85.80
CA ALA A 654 -30.49 0.18 85.86
C ALA A 654 -30.76 -0.78 84.70
N PHE A 655 -30.40 -0.39 83.48
CA PHE A 655 -30.52 -1.27 82.31
C PHE A 655 -29.56 -2.47 82.38
N SER A 656 -28.34 -2.26 82.88
CA SER A 656 -27.41 -3.37 83.12
C SER A 656 -27.98 -4.38 84.13
N GLY A 657 -28.60 -3.90 85.21
CA GLY A 657 -29.29 -4.73 86.20
C GLY A 657 -30.46 -5.50 85.60
N LEU A 658 -31.27 -4.87 84.75
CA LEU A 658 -32.35 -5.53 84.01
C LEU A 658 -31.83 -6.70 83.15
N ILE A 659 -30.75 -6.50 82.39
CA ILE A 659 -30.15 -7.58 81.58
C ILE A 659 -29.59 -8.70 82.47
N GLU A 660 -29.02 -8.39 83.63
CA GLU A 660 -28.56 -9.40 84.59
C GLU A 660 -29.70 -10.20 85.21
N ASP A 661 -30.83 -9.57 85.51
CA ASP A 661 -32.04 -10.24 85.99
C ASP A 661 -32.64 -11.16 84.92
N LEU A 662 -32.72 -10.68 83.67
CA LEU A 662 -33.14 -11.50 82.53
C LEU A 662 -32.19 -12.68 82.32
N ARG A 663 -30.87 -12.47 82.47
CA ARG A 663 -29.89 -13.54 82.37
C ARG A 663 -30.18 -14.64 83.38
N ARG A 664 -30.64 -14.36 84.59
CA ARG A 664 -30.95 -15.42 85.58
C ARG A 664 -32.17 -16.27 85.19
N ARG A 665 -33.09 -15.72 84.39
CA ARG A 665 -34.38 -16.35 84.05
C ARG A 665 -34.38 -17.08 82.71
N TYR A 666 -33.58 -16.64 81.75
CA TYR A 666 -33.59 -17.11 80.36
C TYR A 666 -32.26 -17.72 79.94
N ASP A 667 -32.32 -18.73 79.06
CA ASP A 667 -31.15 -19.37 78.47
C ASP A 667 -30.58 -18.49 77.34
N TYR A 668 -31.47 -17.84 76.58
CA TYR A 668 -31.14 -16.93 75.49
C TYR A 668 -31.91 -15.60 75.61
N ILE A 669 -31.19 -14.51 75.42
CA ILE A 669 -31.75 -13.16 75.32
C ILE A 669 -31.44 -12.66 73.92
N ILE A 670 -32.46 -12.56 73.07
CA ILE A 670 -32.33 -12.01 71.72
C ILE A 670 -32.67 -10.53 71.76
N VAL A 671 -31.78 -9.71 71.21
CA VAL A 671 -31.89 -8.25 71.28
C VAL A 671 -31.95 -7.68 69.87
N ASP A 672 -33.06 -7.01 69.51
CA ASP A 672 -33.15 -6.24 68.28
C ASP A 672 -32.52 -4.86 68.50
N LEU A 673 -31.41 -4.60 67.81
CA LEU A 673 -30.63 -3.38 67.96
C LEU A 673 -30.89 -2.41 66.79
N PRO A 674 -30.72 -1.09 67.00
CA PRO A 674 -30.76 -0.16 65.89
C PRO A 674 -29.65 -0.45 64.86
N PRO A 675 -29.77 0.03 63.60
CA PRO A 675 -28.69 -0.05 62.63
C PRO A 675 -27.41 0.60 63.16
N ILE A 676 -26.26 0.11 62.71
CA ILE A 676 -24.95 0.60 63.14
C ILE A 676 -24.62 1.99 62.59
N ALA A 677 -25.26 2.43 61.49
CA ALA A 677 -24.98 3.73 60.86
C ALA A 677 -25.16 4.96 61.80
N PRO A 678 -26.18 5.03 62.68
CA PRO A 678 -26.31 6.08 63.72
C PRO A 678 -25.53 5.82 65.04
N VAL A 679 -24.32 5.26 64.94
CA VAL A 679 -23.41 4.56 65.88
C VAL A 679 -23.26 4.95 67.39
N VAL A 680 -24.29 5.40 68.12
CA VAL A 680 -24.15 5.61 69.58
C VAL A 680 -24.78 4.47 70.40
N ASP A 681 -25.97 4.02 69.99
CA ASP A 681 -26.80 3.10 70.78
C ASP A 681 -26.28 1.65 70.77
N VAL A 682 -25.87 1.13 69.60
CA VAL A 682 -25.28 -0.21 69.50
C VAL A 682 -24.02 -0.30 70.37
N ARG A 683 -23.20 0.75 70.39
CA ARG A 683 -21.97 0.79 71.20
C ARG A 683 -22.28 0.78 72.71
N ALA A 684 -23.28 1.54 73.15
CA ALA A 684 -23.68 1.58 74.56
C ALA A 684 -24.10 0.19 75.09
N THR A 685 -24.71 -0.64 74.23
CA THR A 685 -25.18 -1.99 74.59
C THR A 685 -24.12 -3.09 74.44
N LEU A 686 -22.99 -2.85 73.75
CA LEU A 686 -21.96 -3.85 73.49
C LEU A 686 -21.44 -4.60 74.72
N PRO A 687 -21.19 -3.96 75.88
CA PRO A 687 -20.71 -4.67 77.07
C PRO A 687 -21.69 -5.74 77.57
N LEU A 688 -22.98 -5.56 77.30
CA LEU A 688 -24.07 -6.43 77.74
C LEU A 688 -24.34 -7.58 76.76
N ILE A 689 -23.83 -7.50 75.52
CA ILE A 689 -24.08 -8.47 74.45
C ILE A 689 -22.91 -9.42 74.30
N ASP A 690 -23.16 -10.73 74.26
CA ASP A 690 -22.12 -11.74 74.09
C ASP A 690 -21.76 -11.93 72.61
N TRP A 691 -22.76 -11.97 71.73
CA TRP A 691 -22.57 -12.20 70.30
C TRP A 691 -23.47 -11.31 69.44
N LEU A 692 -22.95 -10.89 68.28
CA LEU A 692 -23.65 -10.08 67.30
C LEU A 692 -23.89 -10.83 66.00
N VAL A 693 -25.13 -10.85 65.54
CA VAL A 693 -25.53 -11.25 64.19
C VAL A 693 -25.68 -9.98 63.36
N PHE A 694 -24.92 -9.90 62.28
CA PHE A 694 -24.88 -8.70 61.45
C PHE A 694 -25.63 -8.91 60.13
N VAL A 695 -26.70 -8.17 59.92
CA VAL A 695 -27.59 -8.30 58.77
C VAL A 695 -27.16 -7.33 57.66
N VAL A 696 -27.12 -7.82 56.43
CA VAL A 696 -26.79 -7.03 55.22
C VAL A 696 -27.80 -7.35 54.13
N GLU A 697 -28.33 -6.32 53.45
CA GLU A 697 -29.28 -6.52 52.35
C GLU A 697 -28.57 -6.85 51.02
N TRP A 698 -28.99 -7.95 50.40
CA TRP A 698 -28.43 -8.45 49.14
C TRP A 698 -28.63 -7.48 47.98
N GLY A 699 -27.54 -7.16 47.28
CA GLY A 699 -27.56 -6.32 46.08
C GLY A 699 -27.92 -4.84 46.29
N LYS A 700 -28.07 -4.39 47.55
CA LYS A 700 -28.31 -2.97 47.88
C LYS A 700 -27.24 -2.38 48.77
N THR A 701 -26.83 -3.08 49.82
CA THR A 701 -25.88 -2.54 50.79
C THR A 701 -24.47 -2.49 50.18
N PRO A 702 -23.82 -1.31 50.08
CA PRO A 702 -22.49 -1.20 49.51
C PRO A 702 -21.43 -1.86 50.40
N ILE A 703 -20.52 -2.64 49.80
CA ILE A 703 -19.44 -3.35 50.50
C ILE A 703 -18.59 -2.37 51.32
N ARG A 704 -18.26 -1.22 50.73
CA ARG A 704 -17.44 -0.18 51.37
C ARG A 704 -18.10 0.38 52.62
N THR A 705 -19.42 0.56 52.62
CA THR A 705 -20.18 1.06 53.78
C THR A 705 -20.09 0.06 54.93
N VAL A 706 -20.35 -1.22 54.66
CA VAL A 706 -20.25 -2.27 55.69
C VAL A 706 -18.82 -2.38 56.22
N GLN A 707 -17.82 -2.39 55.34
CA GLN A 707 -16.41 -2.40 55.73
C GLN A 707 -16.03 -1.20 56.59
N HIS A 708 -16.49 0.01 56.24
CA HIS A 708 -16.22 1.21 57.01
C HIS A 708 -16.78 1.09 58.44
N HIS A 709 -18.03 0.67 58.60
CA HIS A 709 -18.65 0.59 59.93
C HIS A 709 -18.11 -0.56 60.79
N LEU A 710 -17.78 -1.72 60.20
CA LEU A 710 -17.22 -2.87 60.92
C LEU A 710 -15.71 -2.72 61.21
N ARG A 711 -14.90 -2.23 60.27
CA ARG A 711 -13.44 -2.09 60.47
C ARG A 711 -13.06 -0.90 61.33
N ALA A 712 -13.86 0.17 61.33
CA ALA A 712 -13.59 1.34 62.17
C ALA A 712 -13.68 1.01 63.68
N ARG A 713 -14.21 -0.17 64.07
CA ARG A 713 -14.54 -0.49 65.47
C ARG A 713 -14.22 -1.95 65.80
N PRO A 714 -13.01 -2.22 66.35
CA PRO A 714 -12.59 -3.58 66.73
C PRO A 714 -13.55 -4.28 67.71
N GLU A 715 -14.13 -3.54 68.65
CA GLU A 715 -15.05 -4.07 69.69
C GLU A 715 -16.28 -4.76 69.11
N LEU A 716 -16.80 -4.28 67.97
CA LEU A 716 -17.93 -4.88 67.26
C LEU A 716 -17.50 -6.16 66.52
N TYR A 717 -16.31 -6.13 65.94
CA TYR A 717 -15.76 -7.23 65.16
C TYR A 717 -15.46 -8.44 66.06
N ASP A 718 -14.95 -8.22 67.27
CA ASP A 718 -14.60 -9.29 68.23
C ASP A 718 -15.83 -10.07 68.70
N ARG A 719 -16.96 -9.38 68.86
CA ARG A 719 -18.25 -9.99 69.26
C ARG A 719 -19.07 -10.49 68.08
N LEU A 720 -18.56 -10.40 66.85
CA LEU A 720 -19.32 -10.80 65.66
C LEU A 720 -19.42 -12.32 65.54
N LEU A 721 -20.64 -12.84 65.61
CA LEU A 721 -20.95 -14.25 65.32
C LEU A 721 -20.75 -14.53 63.83
N GLY A 722 -21.21 -13.61 62.98
CA GLY A 722 -21.03 -13.59 61.55
C GLY A 722 -22.11 -12.76 60.84
N VAL A 723 -22.13 -12.84 59.51
CA VAL A 723 -22.99 -11.99 58.66
C VAL A 723 -24.12 -12.79 58.05
N VAL A 724 -25.33 -12.24 58.06
CA VAL A 724 -26.51 -12.79 57.39
C VAL A 724 -26.84 -11.93 56.18
N LEU A 725 -26.86 -12.56 55.00
CA LEU A 725 -27.22 -11.90 53.76
C LEU A 725 -28.74 -12.04 53.55
N ASN A 726 -29.48 -10.95 53.75
CA ASN A 726 -30.93 -10.95 53.77
C ASN A 726 -31.54 -10.47 52.43
N LYS A 727 -32.80 -10.85 52.19
CA LYS A 727 -33.60 -10.52 50.99
C LYS A 727 -32.96 -10.97 49.68
N VAL A 728 -32.41 -12.19 49.68
CA VAL A 728 -31.70 -12.72 48.52
C VAL A 728 -32.67 -13.29 47.50
N ASP A 729 -32.64 -12.78 46.26
CA ASP A 729 -33.35 -13.42 45.16
C ASP A 729 -32.55 -14.66 44.72
N LEU A 730 -33.02 -15.85 45.11
CA LEU A 730 -32.36 -17.12 44.81
C LEU A 730 -32.18 -17.36 43.30
N ARG A 731 -33.13 -16.89 42.46
CA ARG A 731 -33.03 -17.04 40.99
C ARG A 731 -31.95 -16.14 40.42
N ALA A 732 -31.80 -14.95 40.99
CA ALA A 732 -30.74 -14.04 40.59
C ALA A 732 -29.38 -14.48 41.16
N LEU A 733 -29.33 -15.03 42.38
CA LEU A 733 -28.13 -15.59 43.03
C LEU A 733 -27.49 -16.71 42.21
N GLU A 734 -28.28 -17.55 41.51
CA GLU A 734 -27.78 -18.57 40.56
C GLU A 734 -26.91 -17.99 39.42
N ARG A 735 -27.02 -16.68 39.13
CA ARG A 735 -26.14 -16.00 38.16
C ARG A 735 -24.77 -15.65 38.75
N PHE A 736 -24.65 -15.71 40.07
CA PHE A 736 -23.46 -15.34 40.83
C PHE A 736 -22.74 -16.54 41.44
N GLU A 737 -23.45 -17.62 41.77
CA GLU A 737 -22.91 -18.87 42.31
C GLU A 737 -23.17 -20.07 41.36
N GLN A 738 -22.64 -21.25 41.67
CA GLN A 738 -22.73 -22.41 40.77
C GLN A 738 -24.20 -22.77 40.45
N PRO A 739 -24.54 -23.02 39.17
CA PRO A 739 -25.90 -23.40 38.78
C PRO A 739 -26.30 -24.71 39.48
N GLY A 740 -27.49 -24.73 40.11
CA GLY A 740 -28.04 -25.94 40.73
C GLY A 740 -27.87 -26.05 42.24
N LEU A 741 -27.00 -25.23 42.87
CA LEU A 741 -26.77 -25.27 44.32
C LEU A 741 -28.06 -25.00 45.13
N TYR A 742 -28.91 -24.11 44.62
CA TYR A 742 -30.20 -23.75 45.21
C TYR A 742 -31.41 -24.27 44.41
N ARG A 743 -31.16 -24.93 43.25
CA ARG A 743 -32.18 -25.46 42.34
C ARG A 743 -32.46 -26.95 42.55
N GLY A 744 -31.66 -27.62 43.37
CA GLY A 744 -31.78 -29.04 43.69
C GLY A 744 -32.39 -29.29 45.07
N GLY A 745 -33.72 -29.41 45.11
CA GLY A 745 -34.49 -30.49 45.73
C GLY A 745 -33.92 -31.41 46.82
N TYR A 746 -33.12 -30.95 47.78
CA TYR A 746 -32.90 -31.73 49.03
C TYR A 746 -33.94 -31.43 50.11
N TYR A 747 -34.56 -30.23 50.11
CA TYR A 747 -35.65 -29.88 51.03
C TYR A 747 -37.01 -29.63 50.37
N ALA A 748 -37.08 -29.53 49.04
CA ALA A 748 -38.33 -29.27 48.32
C ALA A 748 -39.02 -30.53 47.75
N SER A 749 -38.40 -31.71 47.82
CA SER A 749 -38.82 -32.89 47.05
C SER A 749 -39.58 -33.98 47.83
N ASN A 750 -39.71 -33.89 49.16
CA ASN A 750 -40.41 -34.91 49.96
C ASN A 750 -41.44 -34.32 50.94
N TRP A 751 -42.34 -33.46 50.45
CA TRP A 751 -43.65 -33.35 51.08
C TRP A 751 -44.59 -34.36 50.40
N PRO A 752 -44.96 -35.48 51.05
CA PRO A 752 -46.03 -36.29 50.51
C PRO A 752 -47.32 -35.48 50.61
N GLN A 753 -48.05 -35.37 49.51
CA GLN A 753 -49.39 -34.77 49.43
C GLN A 753 -50.43 -35.42 50.39
N SER A 754 -50.04 -36.40 51.21
CA SER A 754 -50.92 -37.11 52.16
C SER A 754 -51.03 -36.48 53.56
N ALA A 755 -50.27 -35.42 53.89
CA ALA A 755 -50.44 -34.71 55.16
C ALA A 755 -51.62 -33.71 55.17
N GLN A 756 -52.30 -33.54 54.04
CA GLN A 756 -53.49 -32.68 53.91
C GLN A 756 -54.81 -33.38 54.32
N GLN A 757 -54.73 -34.60 54.87
CA GLN A 757 -55.89 -35.44 55.22
C GLN A 757 -56.01 -35.79 56.71
N ARG A 758 -55.22 -35.21 57.61
CA ARG A 758 -55.33 -35.47 59.06
C ARG A 758 -55.81 -34.30 59.93
N SER A 759 -56.23 -33.19 59.34
CA SER A 759 -57.01 -32.15 60.04
C SER A 759 -58.48 -32.09 59.61
N ALA A 760 -58.98 -33.17 58.98
CA ALA A 760 -60.39 -33.36 58.63
C ALA A 760 -60.93 -34.69 59.17
N ALA A 761 -60.63 -34.99 60.43
CA ALA A 761 -61.32 -36.00 61.24
C ALA A 761 -61.58 -35.43 62.62
#